data_AF-A0A6C0N4B4-F1
#
_entry.id   AF-A0A6C0N4B4-F1
#
_cell.length_a   1.000
_cell.length_b   1.000
_cell.length_c   1.000
_cell.angle_alpha   90.00
_cell.angle_beta   90.00
_cell.angle_gamma   90.00
#
_symmetry.space_group_name_H-M   'P 1'
#
loop_
_entity.id
_entity.type
_entity.pdbx_description
1 polymer ?
#
loop_
_entity_poly.entity_id
_entity_poly.type
_entity_poly.pdbx_seq_one_letter_code
_entity_poly.pdbx_strand_id
1 'polypeptide(L)'
;LECLFDVFLEGVRTYKTTQCHVKTLLTQKLKYDFDVTLLPERPRKVLIIGSGGLSIGQAGEFDYSGSQAIKALKEENIQTVLINPNIATVQTSKGLADKVYFLPLVPEYVEQVIRSERPGGVLLTFGGQTGLNCGVELERQGVFKKYRCKILGTPIRAIIDTEDRKAFSERIAEIGEKVAPSMAAHSVQEALDAAEQLGYPVMARAAFSLGGLGSGFADNKEELRALALQALAHSSQLIIDKSLKGWKEVEYEVVRDAFDNCITVCNMENVDPLGIHTGESIVVAPSQTLSNKEYNMLRTTAINVIRHFGVVGECNIQYALNPNSEQYYIIEVNARLSRSSALASKATGYPLAYVAAKLALGVPLPEIKNSVTGVTTACFEPSLDYCVVKIPRWDLHKFSRVSTKIGSSMKSVGEVMAIGRKFEEAFQKALRMVDENVAGFDPYLKPVNDEELKEPTDKRMFVLAAALKNGYPVDKLYEFTKIDRWFLQKMKHVIDHFTLMETFDQNSLTRDALLKAKQMGFSDKQIAAAVKSTELAVRMQREELGITPFVKQIDTVAAEWPATTNYLYLTYNASSHDLDFDEEHTMVIGSGVYRIGSSVEFDWCAVGCLRELRRLNHKTIMVNYNPETVSTDYDMSDRLYFEEISFEVVMDIYNIENPVG
;
A
#
# COMPACT_ATOMS: atom_id res chain seq x y z
N LEU A 1 15.38 -12.48 -18.90
CA LEU A 1 16.17 -13.50 -19.63
C LEU A 1 16.23 -13.26 -21.14
N GLU A 2 15.63 -12.19 -21.67
CA GLU A 2 15.69 -11.88 -23.12
C GLU A 2 17.12 -11.70 -23.65
N CYS A 3 18.03 -11.17 -22.83
CA CYS A 3 19.45 -11.04 -23.17
C CYS A 3 20.14 -12.38 -23.54
N LEU A 4 19.57 -13.53 -23.18
CA LEU A 4 20.08 -14.84 -23.61
C LEU A 4 19.97 -15.02 -25.14
N PHE A 5 18.96 -14.42 -25.78
CA PHE A 5 18.83 -14.41 -27.24
C PHE A 5 19.94 -13.58 -27.88
N ASP A 6 20.28 -12.42 -27.30
CA ASP A 6 21.41 -11.61 -27.79
C ASP A 6 22.73 -12.38 -27.71
N VAL A 7 22.97 -13.07 -26.59
CA VAL A 7 24.16 -13.93 -26.41
C VAL A 7 24.18 -15.05 -27.44
N PHE A 8 23.03 -15.68 -27.72
CA PHE A 8 22.93 -16.68 -28.77
C PHE A 8 23.26 -16.10 -30.16
N LEU A 9 22.66 -14.96 -30.52
CA LEU A 9 22.91 -14.30 -31.80
C LEU A 9 24.38 -13.85 -31.94
N GLU A 10 24.97 -13.34 -30.87
CA GLU A 10 26.40 -12.99 -30.80
C GLU A 10 27.28 -14.22 -30.99
N GLY A 11 26.96 -15.32 -30.30
CA GLY A 11 27.64 -16.60 -30.47
C GLY A 11 27.59 -17.10 -31.93
N VAL A 12 26.42 -17.03 -32.58
CA VAL A 12 26.25 -17.41 -34.00
C VAL A 12 27.08 -16.53 -34.93
N ARG A 13 27.10 -15.20 -34.69
CA ARG A 13 27.86 -14.24 -35.51
C ARG A 13 29.37 -14.44 -35.39
N THR A 14 29.85 -14.68 -34.18
CA THR A 14 31.29 -14.79 -33.88
C THR A 14 31.87 -16.18 -34.15
N TYR A 15 31.03 -17.21 -34.27
CA TYR A 15 31.45 -18.60 -34.48
C TYR A 15 32.46 -18.81 -35.63
N LYS A 16 32.33 -18.05 -36.72
CA LYS A 16 33.22 -18.19 -37.90
C LYS A 16 34.58 -17.51 -37.72
N THR A 17 34.71 -16.56 -36.79
CA THR A 17 35.88 -15.67 -36.67
C THR A 17 36.60 -15.83 -35.33
N THR A 18 35.93 -16.33 -34.29
CA THR A 18 36.48 -16.53 -32.96
C THR A 18 35.92 -17.81 -32.35
N GLN A 19 36.77 -18.70 -31.84
CA GLN A 19 36.32 -19.82 -31.02
C GLN A 19 35.91 -19.29 -29.65
N CYS A 20 34.66 -18.83 -29.54
CA CYS A 20 34.08 -18.38 -28.29
C CYS A 20 33.11 -19.44 -27.76
N HIS A 21 33.30 -19.89 -26.53
CA HIS A 21 32.33 -20.77 -25.88
C HIS A 21 31.12 -19.93 -25.44
N VAL A 22 29.92 -20.31 -25.89
CA VAL A 22 28.65 -19.65 -25.51
C VAL A 22 28.51 -19.53 -23.99
N LYS A 23 28.98 -20.54 -23.23
CA LYS A 23 29.03 -20.50 -21.76
C LYS A 23 29.82 -19.30 -21.21
N THR A 24 30.93 -18.93 -21.85
CA THR A 24 31.75 -17.78 -21.47
C THR A 24 31.01 -16.47 -21.73
N LEU A 25 30.40 -16.31 -22.92
CA LEU A 25 29.57 -15.14 -23.24
C LEU A 25 28.41 -15.00 -22.26
N LEU A 26 27.73 -16.11 -21.96
CA LEU A 26 26.64 -16.13 -20.98
C LEU A 26 27.13 -15.69 -19.60
N THR A 27 28.24 -16.26 -19.13
CA THR A 27 28.81 -15.91 -17.83
C THR A 27 29.23 -14.45 -17.78
N GLN A 28 29.87 -13.94 -18.83
CA GLN A 28 30.26 -12.52 -18.92
C GLN A 28 29.05 -11.59 -18.98
N LYS A 29 28.00 -11.95 -19.74
CA LYS A 29 26.78 -11.15 -19.87
C LYS A 29 25.96 -11.10 -18.59
N LEU A 30 25.93 -12.20 -17.83
CA LEU A 30 25.20 -12.32 -16.57
C LEU A 30 26.03 -11.92 -15.35
N LYS A 31 27.34 -11.76 -15.51
CA LYS A 31 28.22 -11.30 -14.44
C LYS A 31 27.91 -9.84 -14.14
N TYR A 32 27.52 -9.57 -12.91
CA TYR A 32 27.45 -8.21 -12.39
C TYR A 32 28.85 -7.81 -11.89
N ASP A 33 29.48 -6.84 -12.57
CA ASP A 33 30.75 -6.27 -12.13
C ASP A 33 30.48 -5.20 -11.07
N PHE A 34 30.81 -5.55 -9.84
CA PHE A 34 30.56 -4.74 -8.66
C PHE A 34 31.67 -3.69 -8.49
N ASP A 35 31.43 -2.47 -8.97
CA ASP A 35 32.45 -1.40 -9.03
C ASP A 35 32.58 -0.57 -7.72
N VAL A 36 31.73 -0.82 -6.72
CA VAL A 36 31.67 -0.01 -5.49
C VAL A 36 31.65 -0.89 -4.25
N THR A 37 32.66 -0.79 -3.39
CA THR A 37 32.60 -1.35 -2.03
C THR A 37 31.48 -0.66 -1.23
N LEU A 38 30.24 -1.19 -1.28
CA LEU A 38 29.03 -0.65 -0.63
C LEU A 38 29.26 -0.10 0.77
N LEU A 39 29.86 -0.96 1.60
CA LEU A 39 30.18 -0.69 2.99
C LEU A 39 31.53 -1.34 3.29
N PRO A 40 32.65 -0.60 3.21
CA PRO A 40 33.97 -1.16 3.51
C PRO A 40 34.08 -1.69 4.95
N GLU A 41 33.24 -1.20 5.86
CA GLU A 41 33.04 -1.75 7.21
C GLU A 41 31.56 -1.61 7.57
N ARG A 42 30.95 -2.68 8.11
CA ARG A 42 29.57 -2.64 8.63
C ARG A 42 29.51 -1.78 9.90
N PRO A 43 28.55 -0.85 10.03
CA PRO A 43 28.45 0.00 11.20
C PRO A 43 28.07 -0.80 12.44
N ARG A 44 28.75 -0.58 13.57
CA ARG A 44 28.39 -1.17 14.87
C ARG A 44 27.22 -0.48 15.55
N LYS A 45 26.94 0.77 15.15
CA LYS A 45 25.84 1.59 15.67
C LYS A 45 25.16 2.33 14.52
N VAL A 46 23.83 2.25 14.47
CA VAL A 46 23.00 2.89 13.44
C VAL A 46 21.95 3.80 14.09
N LEU A 47 21.81 5.00 13.52
CA LEU A 47 20.73 5.93 13.86
C LEU A 47 19.54 5.71 12.92
N ILE A 48 18.35 5.65 13.49
CA ILE A 48 17.07 5.60 12.76
C ILE A 48 16.34 6.90 13.05
N ILE A 49 15.91 7.59 12.01
CA ILE A 49 15.08 8.80 12.13
C ILE A 49 13.63 8.37 11.93
N GLY A 50 12.78 8.54 12.96
CA GLY A 50 11.36 8.21 12.89
C GLY A 50 10.55 9.24 12.09
N SER A 51 9.23 9.10 12.08
CA SER A 51 8.30 9.99 11.37
C SER A 51 7.78 11.16 12.20
N GLY A 52 7.89 11.10 13.53
CA GLY A 52 7.30 12.10 14.42
C GLY A 52 5.84 11.78 14.76
N GLY A 53 5.08 12.80 15.14
CA GLY A 53 3.65 12.66 15.42
C GLY A 53 2.88 12.28 14.15
N LEU A 54 1.84 11.46 14.31
CA LEU A 54 1.00 11.04 13.19
C LEU A 54 0.25 12.25 12.62
N SER A 55 0.16 12.30 11.29
CA SER A 55 -0.61 13.29 10.54
C SER A 55 -1.23 12.65 9.31
N ILE A 56 -2.25 13.29 8.71
CA ILE A 56 -2.83 12.82 7.44
C ILE A 56 -1.70 12.67 6.40
N GLY A 57 -1.61 11.49 5.79
CA GLY A 57 -0.57 11.13 4.81
C GLY A 57 0.76 10.65 5.40
N GLN A 58 0.93 10.65 6.72
CA GLN A 58 2.09 10.09 7.41
C GLN A 58 1.66 9.53 8.78
N ALA A 59 1.24 8.27 8.80
CA ALA A 59 0.55 7.65 9.92
C ALA A 59 1.36 6.52 10.58
N GLY A 60 0.71 5.40 10.93
CA GLY A 60 1.33 4.31 11.70
C GLY A 60 2.30 3.44 10.89
N GLU A 61 2.26 3.51 9.56
CA GLU A 61 3.10 2.72 8.66
C GLU A 61 4.60 2.87 8.96
N PHE A 62 5.02 4.02 9.49
CA PHE A 62 6.41 4.30 9.86
C PHE A 62 6.77 3.82 11.28
N ASP A 63 5.78 3.59 12.14
CA ASP A 63 5.98 2.86 13.40
C ASP A 63 6.24 1.37 13.12
N TYR A 64 5.41 0.77 12.25
CA TYR A 64 5.63 -0.58 11.74
C TYR A 64 6.99 -0.71 11.04
N SER A 65 7.26 0.16 10.07
CA SER A 65 8.51 0.12 9.29
C SER A 65 9.75 0.31 10.16
N GLY A 66 9.72 1.28 11.07
CA GLY A 66 10.82 1.54 12.01
C GLY A 66 11.05 0.37 12.97
N SER A 67 9.98 -0.25 13.47
CA SER A 67 10.06 -1.45 14.33
C SER A 67 10.72 -2.62 13.62
N GLN A 68 10.35 -2.89 12.36
CA GLN A 68 10.96 -3.93 11.53
C GLN A 68 12.44 -3.63 11.20
N ALA A 69 12.80 -2.37 10.97
CA ALA A 69 14.20 -1.98 10.79
C ALA A 69 15.04 -2.25 12.05
N ILE A 70 14.52 -1.89 13.22
CA ILE A 70 15.19 -2.15 14.51
C ILE A 70 15.41 -3.65 14.71
N LYS A 71 14.40 -4.48 14.41
CA LYS A 71 14.52 -5.94 14.46
C LYS A 71 15.64 -6.45 13.56
N ALA A 72 15.64 -6.04 12.29
CA ALA A 72 16.66 -6.45 11.31
C ALA A 72 18.08 -6.09 11.75
N LEU A 73 18.29 -4.89 12.29
CA LEU A 73 19.58 -4.41 12.78
C LEU A 73 20.05 -5.20 14.01
N LYS A 74 19.13 -5.51 14.94
CA LYS A 74 19.45 -6.28 16.16
C LYS A 74 19.93 -7.70 15.86
N GLU A 75 19.31 -8.37 14.91
CA GLU A 75 19.75 -9.70 14.46
C GLU A 75 21.16 -9.68 13.86
N GLU A 76 21.59 -8.56 13.29
CA GLU A 76 22.95 -8.35 12.80
C GLU A 76 23.91 -7.86 13.90
N ASN A 77 23.48 -7.86 15.17
CA ASN A 77 24.22 -7.37 16.34
C ASN A 77 24.66 -5.90 16.23
N ILE A 78 23.83 -5.06 15.61
CA ILE A 78 24.06 -3.62 15.46
C ILE A 78 23.31 -2.86 16.55
N GLN A 79 24.02 -1.96 17.24
CA GLN A 79 23.41 -1.09 18.23
C GLN A 79 22.50 -0.05 17.55
N THR A 80 21.28 0.09 18.05
CA THR A 80 20.23 0.92 17.48
C THR A 80 19.98 2.17 18.31
N VAL A 81 20.04 3.33 17.66
CA VAL A 81 19.62 4.61 18.24
C VAL A 81 18.41 5.08 17.45
N LEU A 82 17.29 5.33 18.11
CA LEU A 82 16.10 5.89 17.50
C LEU A 82 15.91 7.33 17.99
N ILE A 83 15.60 8.25 17.07
CA ILE A 83 15.06 9.57 17.39
C ILE A 83 13.63 9.66 16.85
N ASN A 84 12.66 9.80 17.74
CA ASN A 84 11.25 10.00 17.41
C ASN A 84 10.53 10.67 18.59
N PRO A 85 9.93 11.86 18.43
CA PRO A 85 9.21 12.53 19.51
C PRO A 85 7.88 11.85 19.88
N ASN A 86 7.37 10.93 19.05
CA ASN A 86 6.08 10.33 19.25
C ASN A 86 6.11 9.17 20.27
N ILE A 87 5.71 9.48 21.50
CA ILE A 87 5.66 8.56 22.64
C ILE A 87 4.67 7.40 22.49
N ALA A 88 3.66 7.54 21.63
CA ALA A 88 2.62 6.52 21.46
C ALA A 88 3.05 5.37 20.53
N THR A 89 4.24 5.45 19.92
CA THR A 89 4.69 4.47 18.94
C THR A 89 5.34 3.25 19.58
N VAL A 90 5.06 2.06 19.04
CA VAL A 90 5.68 0.80 19.45
C VAL A 90 7.20 0.86 19.29
N GLN A 91 7.70 1.52 18.26
CA GLN A 91 9.13 1.66 18.00
C GLN A 91 9.89 2.37 19.13
N THR A 92 9.21 3.22 19.90
CA THR A 92 9.79 3.93 21.06
C THR A 92 9.66 3.16 22.37
N SER A 93 9.08 1.96 22.34
CA SER A 93 8.93 1.11 23.54
C SER A 93 10.27 0.71 24.13
N LYS A 94 10.32 0.65 25.47
CA LYS A 94 11.50 0.23 26.21
C LYS A 94 11.97 -1.15 25.74
N GLY A 95 13.25 -1.26 25.41
CA GLY A 95 13.87 -2.51 25.00
C GLY A 95 13.75 -2.83 23.51
N LEU A 96 12.97 -2.07 22.73
CA LEU A 96 12.93 -2.27 21.28
C LEU A 96 14.18 -1.70 20.61
N ALA A 97 14.51 -0.42 20.77
CA ALA A 97 15.83 0.13 20.42
C ALA A 97 16.75 0.15 21.65
N ASP A 98 18.08 0.17 21.44
CA ASP A 98 19.04 0.27 22.54
C ASP A 98 19.00 1.65 23.22
N LYS A 99 18.72 2.70 22.44
CA LYS A 99 18.53 4.05 22.94
C LYS A 99 17.47 4.81 22.15
N VAL A 100 16.57 5.50 22.84
CA VAL A 100 15.49 6.29 22.25
C VAL A 100 15.62 7.74 22.68
N TYR A 101 15.48 8.66 21.72
CA TYR A 101 15.46 10.10 21.92
C TYR A 101 14.09 10.67 21.55
N PHE A 102 13.37 11.18 22.55
CA PHE A 102 12.12 11.92 22.36
C PHE A 102 12.44 13.41 22.10
N LEU A 103 12.96 13.69 20.91
CA LEU A 103 13.38 15.03 20.50
C LEU A 103 12.72 15.42 19.16
N PRO A 104 12.54 16.73 18.88
CA PRO A 104 12.04 17.18 17.59
C PRO A 104 12.92 16.70 16.42
N LEU A 105 12.29 16.33 15.31
CA LEU A 105 12.96 15.86 14.10
C LEU A 105 13.40 17.03 13.20
N VAL A 106 14.27 17.88 13.74
CA VAL A 106 14.89 19.00 13.01
C VAL A 106 16.41 18.88 13.04
N PRO A 107 17.13 19.41 12.03
CA PRO A 107 18.56 19.18 11.86
C PRO A 107 19.41 19.45 13.11
N GLU A 108 19.08 20.49 13.89
CA GLU A 108 19.86 20.87 15.08
C GLU A 108 19.84 19.79 16.16
N TYR A 109 18.68 19.19 16.44
CA TYR A 109 18.55 18.13 17.43
C TYR A 109 19.10 16.80 16.92
N VAL A 110 18.87 16.47 15.65
CA VAL A 110 19.42 15.26 15.04
C VAL A 110 20.95 15.32 14.98
N GLU A 111 21.55 16.46 14.65
CA GLU A 111 23.01 16.66 14.74
C GLU A 111 23.51 16.45 16.17
N GLN A 112 22.80 16.95 17.19
CA GLN A 112 23.19 16.74 18.59
C GLN A 112 23.20 15.25 18.96
N VAL A 113 22.22 14.47 18.50
CA VAL A 113 22.18 13.02 18.68
C VAL A 113 23.36 12.37 17.94
N ILE A 114 23.61 12.71 16.67
CA ILE A 114 24.76 12.21 15.89
C ILE A 114 26.09 12.53 16.60
N ARG A 115 26.23 13.74 17.13
CA ARG A 115 27.41 14.20 17.86
C ARG A 115 27.64 13.41 19.16
N SER A 116 26.57 13.13 19.90
CA SER A 116 26.60 12.40 21.16
C SER A 116 26.84 10.90 20.95
N GLU A 117 26.10 10.29 20.03
CA GLU A 117 26.06 8.85 19.85
C GLU A 117 27.12 8.32 18.89
N ARG A 118 27.63 9.16 17.99
CA ARG A 118 28.61 8.81 16.95
C ARG A 118 28.20 7.54 16.17
N PRO A 119 26.98 7.50 15.58
CA PRO A 119 26.55 6.36 14.77
C PRO A 119 27.41 6.25 13.51
N GLY A 120 27.81 5.03 13.16
CA GLY A 120 28.56 4.74 11.93
C GLY A 120 27.68 4.80 10.68
N GLY A 121 26.36 4.61 10.85
CA GLY A 121 25.39 4.75 9.77
C GLY A 121 24.06 5.36 10.22
N VAL A 122 23.27 5.82 9.25
CA VAL A 122 21.93 6.38 9.44
C VAL A 122 20.95 5.81 8.41
N LEU A 123 19.74 5.47 8.84
CA LEU A 123 18.62 5.09 7.99
C LEU A 123 17.64 6.26 7.89
N LEU A 124 17.43 6.76 6.66
CA LEU A 124 16.57 7.91 6.35
C LEU A 124 15.21 7.50 5.76
N THR A 125 15.13 6.30 5.17
CA THR A 125 14.00 5.84 4.35
C THR A 125 12.87 5.18 5.16
N PHE A 126 12.89 5.27 6.49
CA PHE A 126 11.93 4.61 7.40
C PHE A 126 11.05 5.60 8.17
N GLY A 127 11.32 6.90 8.06
CA GLY A 127 10.66 7.97 8.83
C GLY A 127 9.75 8.88 8.00
N GLY A 128 9.25 8.39 6.87
CA GLY A 128 8.44 9.17 5.94
C GLY A 128 9.13 10.44 5.43
N GLN A 129 8.32 11.46 5.10
CA GLN A 129 8.82 12.72 4.57
C GLN A 129 9.60 13.52 5.63
N THR A 130 9.19 13.42 6.90
CA THR A 130 9.87 14.14 7.99
C THR A 130 11.31 13.67 8.14
N GLY A 131 11.53 12.36 8.18
CA GLY A 131 12.86 11.77 8.26
C GLY A 131 13.73 12.09 7.03
N LEU A 132 13.14 11.99 5.84
CA LEU A 132 13.80 12.33 4.57
C LEU A 132 14.25 13.79 4.51
N ASN A 133 13.35 14.74 4.74
CA ASN A 133 13.65 16.17 4.67
C ASN A 133 14.75 16.57 5.66
N CYS A 134 14.67 16.04 6.89
CA CYS A 134 15.71 16.26 7.89
C CYS A 134 17.07 15.70 7.42
N GLY A 135 17.08 14.49 6.87
CA GLY A 135 18.27 13.86 6.29
C GLY A 135 18.89 14.68 5.15
N VAL A 136 18.08 15.14 4.19
CA VAL A 136 18.54 15.97 3.06
C VAL A 136 19.18 17.27 3.56
N GLU A 137 18.59 17.91 4.56
CA GLU A 137 19.13 19.15 5.12
C GLU A 137 20.44 18.90 5.89
N LEU A 138 20.54 17.81 6.65
CA LEU A 138 21.78 17.42 7.34
C LEU A 138 22.94 17.14 6.36
N GLU A 139 22.65 16.54 5.20
CA GLU A 139 23.65 16.33 4.15
C GLU A 139 24.08 17.66 3.52
N ARG A 140 23.14 18.56 3.23
CA ARG A 140 23.46 19.91 2.71
C ARG A 140 24.34 20.69 3.67
N GLN A 141 24.13 20.55 4.98
CA GLN A 141 24.96 21.14 6.03
C GLN A 141 26.30 20.40 6.24
N GLY A 142 26.53 19.28 5.53
CA GLY A 142 27.75 18.48 5.62
C GLY A 142 27.90 17.72 6.94
N VAL A 143 26.80 17.53 7.69
CA VAL A 143 26.81 16.89 9.02
C VAL A 143 27.26 15.43 8.94
N PHE A 144 26.73 14.65 7.99
CA PHE A 144 27.10 13.25 7.82
C PHE A 144 28.60 13.08 7.55
N LYS A 145 29.16 13.91 6.66
CA LYS A 145 30.60 13.96 6.39
C LYS A 145 31.41 14.39 7.62
N LYS A 146 30.97 15.43 8.34
CA LYS A 146 31.62 15.95 9.57
C LYS A 146 31.76 14.90 10.66
N TYR A 147 30.75 14.05 10.85
CA TYR A 147 30.73 13.02 11.89
C TYR A 147 31.05 11.61 11.40
N ARG A 148 31.37 11.43 10.10
CA ARG A 148 31.60 10.13 9.45
C ARG A 148 30.42 9.16 9.62
N CYS A 149 29.21 9.70 9.61
CA CYS A 149 27.97 8.91 9.66
C CYS A 149 27.52 8.64 8.23
N LYS A 150 27.50 7.37 7.80
CA LYS A 150 27.14 7.01 6.43
C LYS A 150 25.63 6.85 6.26
N ILE A 151 25.08 7.34 5.16
CA ILE A 151 23.71 7.05 4.80
C ILE A 151 23.65 5.60 4.30
N LEU A 152 22.78 4.79 4.89
CA LEU A 152 22.61 3.38 4.57
C LEU A 152 21.38 3.17 3.67
N GLY A 153 21.47 2.19 2.76
CA GLY A 153 20.42 1.93 1.77
C GLY A 153 20.48 2.91 0.60
N THR A 154 19.33 3.46 0.22
CA THR A 154 19.20 4.35 -0.93
C THR A 154 20.14 5.55 -0.83
N PRO A 155 20.99 5.80 -1.84
CA PRO A 155 21.85 6.97 -1.86
C PRO A 155 21.04 8.26 -1.79
N ILE A 156 21.51 9.26 -1.04
CA ILE A 156 20.77 10.51 -0.87
C ILE A 156 20.56 11.27 -2.17
N ARG A 157 21.44 11.08 -3.16
CA ARG A 157 21.23 11.66 -4.49
C ARG A 157 20.00 11.09 -5.17
N ALA A 158 19.78 9.78 -5.07
CA ALA A 158 18.58 9.12 -5.62
C ALA A 158 17.32 9.67 -4.93
N ILE A 159 17.35 9.82 -3.60
CA ILE A 159 16.26 10.46 -2.83
C ILE A 159 15.96 11.86 -3.37
N ILE A 160 16.98 12.72 -3.52
CA ILE A 160 16.79 14.09 -4.00
C ILE A 160 16.23 14.09 -5.43
N ASP A 161 16.76 13.23 -6.30
CA ASP A 161 16.35 13.16 -7.70
C ASP A 161 14.92 12.64 -7.87
N THR A 162 14.41 11.80 -6.95
CA THR A 162 13.00 11.34 -6.98
C THR A 162 12.02 12.33 -6.36
N GLU A 163 12.45 13.16 -5.40
CA GLU A 163 11.60 14.16 -4.73
C GLU A 163 11.47 15.48 -5.53
N ASP A 164 12.52 15.87 -6.28
CA ASP A 164 12.47 17.03 -7.15
C ASP A 164 11.85 16.66 -8.51
N ARG A 165 10.66 17.21 -8.79
CA ARG A 165 9.91 16.89 -10.03
C ARG A 165 10.68 17.15 -11.32
N LYS A 166 11.54 18.18 -11.35
CA LYS A 166 12.33 18.51 -12.53
C LYS A 166 13.46 17.50 -12.70
N ALA A 167 14.22 17.24 -11.63
CA ALA A 167 15.27 16.24 -11.64
C ALA A 167 14.71 14.85 -11.99
N PHE A 168 13.56 14.49 -11.43
CA PHE A 168 12.86 13.25 -11.73
C PHE A 168 12.54 13.13 -13.23
N SER A 169 11.92 14.17 -13.81
CA SER A 169 11.59 14.18 -15.24
C SER A 169 12.83 14.07 -16.13
N GLU A 170 13.92 14.77 -15.79
CA GLU A 170 15.18 14.73 -16.56
C GLU A 170 15.80 13.32 -16.50
N ARG A 171 15.87 12.71 -15.31
CA ARG A 171 16.40 11.36 -15.10
C ARG A 171 15.57 10.28 -15.77
N ILE A 172 14.24 10.39 -15.72
CA ILE A 172 13.33 9.48 -16.45
C ILE A 172 13.54 9.58 -17.97
N ALA A 173 13.76 10.78 -18.50
CA ALA A 173 14.00 11.00 -19.93
C ALA A 173 15.33 10.39 -20.42
N GLU A 174 16.36 10.30 -19.56
CA GLU A 174 17.66 9.69 -19.90
C GLU A 174 17.55 8.22 -20.33
N ILE A 175 16.54 7.51 -19.83
CA ILE A 175 16.26 6.10 -20.19
C ILE A 175 15.13 5.95 -21.22
N GLY A 176 14.67 7.05 -21.81
CA GLY A 176 13.62 7.05 -22.83
C GLY A 176 12.19 6.83 -22.29
N GLU A 177 12.03 6.84 -20.96
CA GLU A 177 10.74 6.75 -20.29
C GLU A 177 10.06 8.12 -20.21
N LYS A 178 8.76 8.13 -19.88
CA LYS A 178 7.95 9.36 -19.90
C LYS A 178 7.23 9.59 -18.57
N VAL A 179 7.43 10.79 -18.02
CA VAL A 179 6.55 11.33 -16.98
C VAL A 179 5.32 11.98 -17.60
N ALA A 180 4.29 12.24 -16.79
CA ALA A 180 3.13 13.01 -17.22
C ALA A 180 3.58 14.37 -17.82
N PRO A 181 3.22 14.68 -19.08
CA PRO A 181 3.66 15.91 -19.73
C PRO A 181 3.14 17.14 -18.98
N SER A 182 4.04 18.09 -18.69
CA SER A 182 3.71 19.36 -18.04
C SER A 182 4.51 20.50 -18.62
N MET A 183 3.94 21.70 -18.59
CA MET A 183 4.56 22.93 -19.09
C MET A 183 4.25 24.08 -18.13
N ALA A 184 5.26 24.89 -17.84
CA ALA A 184 5.06 26.15 -17.13
C ALA A 184 4.54 27.23 -18.08
N ALA A 185 3.63 28.06 -17.60
CA ALA A 185 3.08 29.21 -18.28
C ALA A 185 3.04 30.42 -17.35
N HIS A 186 3.43 31.59 -17.84
CA HIS A 186 3.44 32.84 -17.08
C HIS A 186 2.36 33.84 -17.53
N SER A 187 1.60 33.48 -18.55
CA SER A 187 0.49 34.26 -19.08
C SER A 187 -0.66 33.35 -19.50
N VAL A 188 -1.86 33.93 -19.62
CA VAL A 188 -3.03 33.20 -20.14
C VAL A 188 -2.75 32.66 -21.54
N GLN A 189 -2.06 33.41 -22.39
CA GLN A 189 -1.73 32.95 -23.75
C GLN A 189 -0.76 31.77 -23.71
N GLU A 190 0.29 31.82 -22.91
CA GLU A 190 1.21 30.69 -22.73
C GLU A 190 0.50 29.44 -22.19
N ALA A 191 -0.47 29.62 -21.28
CA ALA A 191 -1.25 28.50 -20.76
C ALA A 191 -2.09 27.84 -21.87
N LEU A 192 -2.72 28.63 -22.73
CA LEU A 192 -3.48 28.13 -23.88
C LEU A 192 -2.59 27.46 -24.92
N ASP A 193 -1.40 28.02 -25.20
CA ASP A 193 -0.43 27.46 -26.13
C ASP A 193 0.16 26.14 -25.61
N ALA A 194 0.42 26.07 -24.30
CA ALA A 194 0.82 24.84 -23.62
C ALA A 194 -0.26 23.76 -23.72
N ALA A 195 -1.53 24.12 -23.49
CA ALA A 195 -2.63 23.17 -23.60
C ALA A 195 -2.90 22.71 -25.03
N GLU A 196 -2.61 23.53 -26.05
CA GLU A 196 -2.67 23.10 -27.45
C GLU A 196 -1.59 22.05 -27.76
N GLN A 197 -0.39 22.20 -27.18
CA GLN A 197 0.70 21.23 -27.32
C GLN A 197 0.44 19.93 -26.54
N LEU A 198 -0.05 20.04 -25.31
CA LEU A 198 -0.37 18.88 -24.44
C LEU A 198 -1.66 18.17 -24.90
N GLY A 199 -2.55 18.92 -25.55
CA GLY A 199 -3.89 18.50 -25.91
C GLY A 199 -4.84 18.46 -24.70
N TYR A 200 -6.08 18.87 -24.90
CA TYR A 200 -7.12 18.77 -23.88
C TYR A 200 -7.53 17.30 -23.60
N PRO A 201 -8.08 17.00 -22.41
CA PRO A 201 -8.19 17.90 -21.25
C PRO A 201 -6.83 18.15 -20.58
N VAL A 202 -6.71 19.29 -19.88
CA VAL A 202 -5.52 19.68 -19.11
C VAL A 202 -5.88 20.05 -17.67
N MET A 203 -4.91 19.97 -16.77
CA MET A 203 -5.03 20.48 -15.40
C MET A 203 -4.14 21.73 -15.28
N ALA A 204 -4.74 22.85 -14.89
CA ALA A 204 -4.01 24.06 -14.54
C ALA A 204 -3.77 24.07 -13.02
N ARG A 205 -2.55 24.40 -12.59
CA ARG A 205 -2.18 24.57 -11.18
C ARG A 205 -1.36 25.84 -11.00
N ALA A 206 -1.71 26.67 -10.01
CA ALA A 206 -0.86 27.78 -9.63
C ALA A 206 0.43 27.25 -8.98
N ALA A 207 1.60 27.77 -9.40
CA ALA A 207 2.86 27.45 -8.75
C ALA A 207 2.90 28.06 -7.34
N PHE A 208 3.58 27.38 -6.41
CA PHE A 208 3.77 27.82 -5.02
C PHE A 208 2.48 28.03 -4.20
N SER A 209 1.33 27.49 -4.64
CA SER A 209 0.09 27.50 -3.85
C SER A 209 -0.11 26.17 -3.11
N LEU A 210 -0.52 26.27 -1.84
CA LEU A 210 -0.90 25.11 -1.01
C LEU A 210 -2.41 24.85 -1.16
N GLY A 211 -2.82 23.58 -1.17
CA GLY A 211 -4.23 23.18 -1.10
C GLY A 211 -5.06 23.37 -2.38
N GLY A 212 -4.42 23.41 -3.56
CA GLY A 212 -5.14 23.51 -4.84
C GLY A 212 -5.81 24.87 -5.09
N LEU A 213 -5.38 25.92 -4.38
CA LEU A 213 -5.89 27.27 -4.60
C LEU A 213 -5.54 27.71 -6.04
N GLY A 214 -6.56 27.90 -6.88
CA GLY A 214 -6.41 28.23 -8.29
C GLY A 214 -6.08 27.05 -9.21
N SER A 215 -6.19 25.80 -8.74
CA SER A 215 -6.09 24.62 -9.62
C SER A 215 -7.45 24.18 -10.15
N GLY A 216 -7.50 23.71 -11.39
CA GLY A 216 -8.72 23.18 -11.99
C GLY A 216 -8.45 22.42 -13.28
N PHE A 217 -9.42 21.61 -13.70
CA PHE A 217 -9.40 20.92 -14.99
C PHE A 217 -10.08 21.78 -16.04
N ALA A 218 -9.53 21.77 -17.25
CA ALA A 218 -10.14 22.37 -18.42
C ALA A 218 -10.24 21.32 -19.52
N ASP A 219 -11.44 21.13 -20.05
CA ASP A 219 -11.70 20.26 -21.20
C ASP A 219 -11.57 21.02 -22.53
N ASN A 220 -11.53 22.35 -22.47
CA ASN A 220 -11.43 23.23 -23.63
C ASN A 220 -10.72 24.57 -23.31
N LYS A 221 -10.51 25.37 -24.36
CA LYS A 221 -9.80 26.65 -24.32
C LYS A 221 -10.49 27.69 -23.46
N GLU A 222 -11.82 27.71 -23.48
CA GLU A 222 -12.65 28.66 -22.75
C GLU A 222 -12.53 28.44 -21.24
N GLU A 223 -12.64 27.19 -20.79
CA GLU A 223 -12.45 26.78 -19.39
C GLU A 223 -11.03 27.08 -18.91
N LEU A 224 -10.01 26.74 -19.71
CA LEU A 224 -8.62 27.00 -19.32
C LEU A 224 -8.34 28.49 -19.20
N ARG A 225 -8.90 29.32 -20.10
CA ARG A 225 -8.75 30.78 -20.01
C ARG A 225 -9.33 31.30 -18.69
N ALA A 226 -10.51 30.84 -18.30
CA ALA A 226 -11.14 31.25 -17.04
C ALA A 226 -10.28 30.84 -15.82
N LEU A 227 -9.80 29.59 -15.80
CA LEU A 227 -8.92 29.10 -14.75
C LEU A 227 -7.59 29.86 -14.69
N ALA A 228 -6.96 30.09 -15.84
CA ALA A 228 -5.68 30.78 -15.92
C ALA A 228 -5.77 32.23 -15.45
N LEU A 229 -6.86 32.94 -15.80
CA LEU A 229 -7.12 34.30 -15.30
C LEU A 229 -7.25 34.33 -13.78
N GLN A 230 -7.99 33.37 -13.21
CA GLN A 230 -8.17 33.29 -11.77
C GLN A 230 -6.87 32.91 -11.05
N ALA A 231 -6.11 31.96 -11.59
CA ALA A 231 -4.86 31.49 -10.99
C ALA A 231 -3.74 32.55 -11.05
N LEU A 232 -3.59 33.25 -12.19
CA LEU A 232 -2.56 34.28 -12.36
C LEU A 232 -2.83 35.55 -11.54
N ALA A 233 -4.05 35.73 -11.04
CA ALA A 233 -4.36 36.79 -10.07
C ALA A 233 -3.67 36.55 -8.70
N HIS A 234 -3.28 35.31 -8.41
CA HIS A 234 -2.73 34.89 -7.13
C HIS A 234 -1.33 34.26 -7.21
N SER A 235 -0.84 33.94 -8.41
CA SER A 235 0.51 33.40 -8.65
C SER A 235 1.11 33.94 -9.95
N SER A 236 2.43 34.12 -10.01
CA SER A 236 3.16 34.57 -11.21
C SER A 236 3.46 33.44 -12.21
N GLN A 237 3.07 32.20 -11.88
CA GLN A 237 3.32 31.03 -12.71
C GLN A 237 2.17 30.02 -12.56
N LEU A 238 1.78 29.46 -13.70
CA LEU A 238 0.90 28.31 -13.85
C LEU A 238 1.70 27.11 -14.33
N ILE A 239 1.34 25.92 -13.87
CA ILE A 239 1.75 24.66 -14.46
C ILE A 239 0.53 24.06 -15.14
N ILE A 240 0.66 23.80 -16.44
CA ILE A 240 -0.36 23.11 -17.25
C ILE A 240 0.11 21.67 -17.43
N ASP A 241 -0.62 20.73 -16.85
CA ASP A 241 -0.37 19.30 -16.98
C ASP A 241 -1.36 18.68 -17.97
N LYS A 242 -0.92 17.66 -18.70
CA LYS A 242 -1.87 16.78 -19.40
C LYS A 242 -2.81 16.17 -18.36
N SER A 243 -4.12 16.35 -18.53
CA SER A 243 -5.08 15.66 -17.67
C SER A 243 -5.11 14.20 -18.05
N LEU A 244 -4.74 13.37 -17.09
CA LEU A 244 -4.83 11.92 -17.15
C LEU A 244 -6.04 11.44 -16.31
N LYS A 245 -6.98 12.34 -15.98
CA LYS A 245 -8.18 12.02 -15.18
C LYS A 245 -8.95 10.86 -15.82
N GLY A 246 -9.27 9.85 -15.03
CA GLY A 246 -9.98 8.66 -15.52
C GLY A 246 -9.08 7.57 -16.09
N TRP A 247 -7.76 7.77 -16.16
CA TRP A 247 -6.82 6.68 -16.45
C TRP A 247 -6.72 5.73 -15.26
N LYS A 248 -6.31 4.48 -15.51
CA LYS A 248 -6.05 3.51 -14.46
C LYS A 248 -4.81 3.96 -13.68
N GLU A 249 -4.88 3.93 -12.35
CA GLU A 249 -3.73 4.20 -11.49
C GLU A 249 -3.21 2.88 -10.92
N VAL A 250 -1.92 2.60 -11.17
CA VAL A 250 -1.28 1.32 -10.85
C VAL A 250 0.01 1.59 -10.09
N GLU A 251 0.26 0.84 -9.03
CA GLU A 251 1.43 0.97 -8.16
C GLU A 251 2.23 -0.32 -8.13
N TYR A 252 3.56 -0.22 -8.00
CA TYR A 252 4.44 -1.35 -7.77
C TYR A 252 5.38 -1.05 -6.59
N GLU A 253 5.49 -2.01 -5.67
CA GLU A 253 6.53 -2.03 -4.65
C GLU A 253 7.74 -2.78 -5.20
N VAL A 254 8.86 -2.09 -5.31
CA VAL A 254 10.09 -2.60 -5.92
C VAL A 254 11.16 -2.73 -4.86
N VAL A 255 11.81 -3.88 -4.82
CA VAL A 255 12.96 -4.13 -3.94
C VAL A 255 14.18 -4.38 -4.80
N ARG A 256 15.25 -3.63 -4.52
CA ARG A 256 16.54 -3.76 -5.20
C ARG A 256 17.67 -3.88 -4.20
N ASP A 257 18.44 -4.95 -4.31
CA ASP A 257 19.70 -5.05 -3.58
C ASP A 257 20.84 -4.37 -4.33
N ALA A 258 21.98 -4.26 -3.65
CA ALA A 258 23.14 -3.62 -4.23
C ALA A 258 23.95 -4.52 -5.19
N PHE A 259 23.52 -5.77 -5.40
CA PHE A 259 24.06 -6.72 -6.36
C PHE A 259 23.19 -6.78 -7.63
N ASP A 260 22.28 -5.81 -7.77
CA ASP A 260 21.38 -5.60 -8.90
C ASP A 260 20.28 -6.65 -9.09
N ASN A 261 20.06 -7.49 -8.06
CA ASN A 261 18.81 -8.23 -7.97
C ASN A 261 17.69 -7.22 -7.70
N CYS A 262 16.68 -7.23 -8.56
CA CYS A 262 15.58 -6.27 -8.54
C CYS A 262 14.28 -7.00 -8.86
N ILE A 263 13.32 -6.93 -7.93
CA ILE A 263 12.05 -7.66 -7.95
C ILE A 263 10.89 -6.71 -7.66
N THR A 264 9.71 -7.02 -8.18
CA THR A 264 8.46 -6.32 -7.85
C THR A 264 7.64 -7.15 -6.88
N VAL A 265 7.68 -6.81 -5.60
CA VAL A 265 7.11 -7.61 -4.50
C VAL A 265 5.58 -7.57 -4.51
N CYS A 266 5.00 -6.43 -4.84
CA CYS A 266 3.55 -6.29 -4.90
C CYS A 266 3.20 -5.32 -6.01
N ASN A 267 2.07 -5.58 -6.66
CA ASN A 267 1.47 -4.65 -7.58
C ASN A 267 0.02 -4.40 -7.16
N MET A 268 -0.39 -3.14 -7.24
CA MET A 268 -1.68 -2.68 -6.74
C MET A 268 -2.40 -1.90 -7.83
N GLU A 269 -3.70 -2.11 -7.92
CA GLU A 269 -4.59 -1.42 -8.85
C GLU A 269 -5.58 -0.57 -8.06
N ASN A 270 -5.65 0.71 -8.38
CA ASN A 270 -6.61 1.61 -7.78
C ASN A 270 -7.98 1.39 -8.46
N VAL A 271 -9.02 1.13 -7.67
CA VAL A 271 -10.41 1.03 -8.14
C VAL A 271 -10.91 2.41 -8.53
N ASP A 272 -10.62 3.40 -7.70
CA ASP A 272 -10.80 4.80 -8.02
C ASP A 272 -9.75 5.22 -9.07
N PRO A 273 -10.15 5.90 -10.15
CA PRO A 273 -9.22 6.26 -11.22
C PRO A 273 -8.35 7.46 -10.84
N LEU A 274 -7.31 7.70 -11.66
CA LEU A 274 -6.38 8.81 -11.47
C LEU A 274 -7.13 10.15 -11.33
N GLY A 275 -6.70 10.93 -10.35
CA GLY A 275 -7.32 12.18 -9.91
C GLY A 275 -7.78 12.13 -8.45
N ILE A 276 -7.90 10.93 -7.90
CA ILE A 276 -8.05 10.65 -6.47
C ILE A 276 -6.71 10.07 -6.01
N HIS A 277 -6.09 10.64 -4.97
CA HIS A 277 -4.80 10.16 -4.49
C HIS A 277 -4.92 8.70 -4.05
N THR A 278 -3.90 7.87 -4.31
CA THR A 278 -3.80 6.48 -3.82
C THR A 278 -4.15 6.27 -2.34
N GLY A 279 -3.91 7.26 -1.47
CA GLY A 279 -4.32 7.24 -0.06
C GLY A 279 -5.80 7.44 0.18
N GLU A 280 -6.48 8.17 -0.70
CA GLU A 280 -7.93 8.37 -0.76
C GLU A 280 -8.65 7.31 -1.60
N SER A 281 -7.92 6.51 -2.36
CA SER A 281 -8.48 5.50 -3.25
C SER A 281 -8.76 4.19 -2.54
N ILE A 282 -9.79 3.50 -3.02
CA ILE A 282 -9.92 2.05 -2.84
C ILE A 282 -8.89 1.36 -3.73
N VAL A 283 -8.12 0.44 -3.16
CA VAL A 283 -6.99 -0.22 -3.83
C VAL A 283 -7.12 -1.73 -3.69
N VAL A 284 -6.78 -2.47 -4.75
CA VAL A 284 -6.75 -3.94 -4.74
C VAL A 284 -5.36 -4.49 -5.01
N ALA A 285 -5.05 -5.62 -4.38
CA ALA A 285 -3.84 -6.39 -4.65
C ALA A 285 -4.20 -7.88 -4.86
N PRO A 286 -3.66 -8.56 -5.89
CA PRO A 286 -2.91 -7.99 -7.02
C PRO A 286 -3.81 -7.18 -7.98
N SER A 287 -3.26 -6.58 -9.03
CA SER A 287 -4.07 -5.99 -10.12
C SER A 287 -5.02 -7.01 -10.76
N GLN A 288 -6.21 -6.57 -11.15
CA GLN A 288 -7.28 -7.41 -11.68
C GLN A 288 -7.53 -7.20 -13.18
N THR A 289 -7.27 -6.01 -13.72
CA THR A 289 -7.69 -5.63 -15.08
C THR A 289 -6.53 -5.40 -16.05
N LEU A 290 -5.30 -5.71 -15.63
CA LEU A 290 -4.12 -5.68 -16.51
C LEU A 290 -4.00 -6.98 -17.29
N SER A 291 -3.79 -6.86 -18.60
CA SER A 291 -3.30 -7.98 -19.40
C SER A 291 -1.87 -8.34 -18.98
N ASN A 292 -1.45 -9.57 -19.28
CA ASN A 292 -0.07 -9.99 -19.02
C ASN A 292 0.96 -9.08 -19.71
N LYS A 293 0.62 -8.51 -20.88
CA LYS A 293 1.49 -7.59 -21.61
C LYS A 293 1.63 -6.25 -20.87
N GLU A 294 0.52 -5.66 -20.42
CA GLU A 294 0.54 -4.42 -19.63
C GLU A 294 1.27 -4.63 -18.30
N TYR A 295 1.00 -5.73 -17.59
CA TYR A 295 1.68 -6.09 -16.35
C TYR A 295 3.20 -6.16 -16.55
N ASN A 296 3.68 -6.95 -17.52
CA ASN A 296 5.12 -7.12 -17.75
C ASN A 296 5.80 -5.86 -18.30
N MET A 297 5.08 -5.04 -19.08
CA MET A 297 5.55 -3.73 -19.52
C MET A 297 5.82 -2.82 -18.32
N LEU A 298 4.82 -2.61 -17.46
CA LEU A 298 4.95 -1.76 -16.27
C LEU A 298 5.99 -2.33 -15.28
N ARG A 299 6.00 -3.64 -15.05
CA ARG A 299 7.01 -4.32 -14.22
C ARG A 299 8.43 -4.11 -14.75
N THR A 300 8.64 -4.24 -16.06
CA THR A 300 9.97 -4.06 -16.66
C THR A 300 10.41 -2.61 -16.57
N THR A 301 9.51 -1.66 -16.83
CA THR A 301 9.75 -0.23 -16.63
C THR A 301 10.10 0.07 -15.17
N ALA A 302 9.38 -0.49 -14.19
CA ALA A 302 9.69 -0.32 -12.76
C ALA A 302 11.14 -0.72 -12.47
N ILE A 303 11.52 -1.94 -12.85
CA ILE A 303 12.87 -2.45 -12.65
C ILE A 303 13.93 -1.54 -13.31
N ASN A 304 13.69 -1.09 -14.54
CA ASN A 304 14.62 -0.24 -15.28
C ASN A 304 14.78 1.14 -14.62
N VAL A 305 13.67 1.75 -14.20
CA VAL A 305 13.66 3.05 -13.52
C VAL A 305 14.42 2.94 -12.19
N ILE A 306 14.09 1.97 -11.35
CA ILE A 306 14.70 1.82 -10.01
C ILE A 306 16.20 1.51 -10.11
N ARG A 307 16.61 0.70 -11.10
CA ARG A 307 18.03 0.51 -11.43
C ARG A 307 18.71 1.81 -11.84
N HIS A 308 18.07 2.61 -12.69
CA HIS A 308 18.63 3.86 -13.18
C HIS A 308 18.82 4.90 -12.06
N PHE A 309 17.88 5.01 -11.12
CA PHE A 309 18.03 5.85 -9.93
C PHE A 309 19.07 5.29 -8.94
N GLY A 310 19.45 4.02 -9.03
CA GLY A 310 20.42 3.40 -8.14
C GLY A 310 19.88 3.17 -6.72
N VAL A 311 18.57 2.97 -6.59
CA VAL A 311 17.92 2.67 -5.30
C VAL A 311 18.46 1.35 -4.74
N VAL A 312 18.68 1.31 -3.42
CA VAL A 312 19.10 0.11 -2.68
C VAL A 312 18.23 0.01 -1.43
N GLY A 313 17.38 -1.00 -1.38
CA GLY A 313 16.30 -1.11 -0.41
C GLY A 313 14.97 -1.29 -1.12
N GLU A 314 13.97 -0.51 -0.72
CA GLU A 314 12.61 -0.56 -1.23
C GLU A 314 12.17 0.83 -1.72
N CYS A 315 11.29 0.84 -2.72
CA CYS A 315 10.59 2.02 -3.18
C CYS A 315 9.26 1.68 -3.87
N ASN A 316 8.33 2.62 -3.83
CA ASN A 316 7.07 2.58 -4.57
C ASN A 316 7.18 3.38 -5.88
N ILE A 317 6.63 2.84 -6.97
CA ILE A 317 6.50 3.55 -8.27
C ILE A 317 5.03 3.53 -8.71
N GLN A 318 4.57 4.66 -9.25
CA GLN A 318 3.18 4.86 -9.66
C GLN A 318 3.06 5.17 -11.15
N TYR A 319 2.01 4.63 -11.76
CA TYR A 319 1.71 4.76 -13.18
C TYR A 319 0.28 5.24 -13.40
N ALA A 320 0.10 6.05 -14.44
CA ALA A 320 -1.18 6.22 -15.10
C ALA A 320 -1.18 5.42 -16.40
N LEU A 321 -2.06 4.41 -16.51
CA LEU A 321 -2.22 3.57 -17.70
C LEU A 321 -3.54 3.91 -18.42
N ASN A 322 -3.46 4.12 -19.73
CA ASN A 322 -4.63 4.40 -20.55
C ASN A 322 -5.55 3.17 -20.57
N PRO A 323 -6.85 3.29 -20.25
CA PRO A 323 -7.76 2.14 -20.23
C PRO A 323 -8.03 1.55 -21.63
N ASN A 324 -7.63 2.22 -22.71
CA ASN A 324 -7.90 1.81 -24.10
C ASN A 324 -6.63 1.54 -24.91
N SER A 325 -5.44 1.65 -24.33
CA SER A 325 -4.17 1.40 -25.02
C SER A 325 -3.02 1.12 -24.06
N GLU A 326 -1.89 0.65 -24.59
CA GLU A 326 -0.67 0.42 -23.80
C GLU A 326 0.09 1.70 -23.45
N GLN A 327 -0.51 2.88 -23.70
CA GLN A 327 0.11 4.15 -23.34
C GLN A 327 0.06 4.32 -21.82
N TYR A 328 1.23 4.56 -21.21
CA TYR A 328 1.35 4.90 -19.80
C TYR A 328 2.24 6.13 -19.59
N TYR A 329 2.14 6.70 -18.41
CA TYR A 329 3.07 7.69 -17.88
C TYR A 329 3.48 7.32 -16.47
N ILE A 330 4.74 7.57 -16.12
CA ILE A 330 5.24 7.47 -14.76
C ILE A 330 4.79 8.73 -14.01
N ILE A 331 4.16 8.55 -12.85
CA ILE A 331 3.64 9.64 -12.04
C ILE A 331 4.71 10.10 -11.05
N GLU A 332 5.23 9.17 -10.24
CA GLU A 332 6.27 9.43 -9.25
C GLU A 332 6.97 8.13 -8.82
N VAL A 333 8.12 8.29 -8.18
CA VAL A 333 8.81 7.24 -7.43
C VAL A 333 9.04 7.75 -6.01
N ASN A 334 8.60 6.98 -5.02
CA ASN A 334 8.87 7.25 -3.61
C ASN A 334 10.05 6.37 -3.19
N ALA A 335 11.26 6.92 -3.14
CA ALA A 335 12.50 6.19 -2.82
C ALA A 335 12.68 5.89 -1.32
N ARG A 336 11.60 5.45 -0.67
CA ARG A 336 11.49 5.14 0.75
C ARG A 336 10.31 4.20 1.01
N LEU A 337 10.26 3.67 2.23
CA LEU A 337 9.07 3.02 2.76
C LEU A 337 7.90 4.00 2.72
N SER A 338 6.71 3.44 2.55
CA SER A 338 5.46 4.17 2.33
C SER A 338 4.28 3.44 2.97
N ARG A 339 3.12 4.11 2.99
CA ARG A 339 1.86 3.47 3.34
C ARG A 339 1.54 2.29 2.39
N SER A 340 1.81 2.45 1.09
CA SER A 340 1.68 1.38 0.09
C SER A 340 2.61 0.19 0.40
N SER A 341 3.83 0.44 0.91
CA SER A 341 4.75 -0.63 1.32
C SER A 341 4.28 -1.40 2.56
N ALA A 342 3.64 -0.71 3.52
CA ALA A 342 3.04 -1.37 4.68
C ALA A 342 1.87 -2.24 4.23
N LEU A 343 0.96 -1.68 3.43
CA LEU A 343 -0.16 -2.40 2.81
C LEU A 343 0.34 -3.64 2.03
N ALA A 344 1.33 -3.49 1.16
CA ALA A 344 1.91 -4.58 0.40
C ALA A 344 2.57 -5.64 1.28
N SER A 345 3.23 -5.24 2.37
CA SER A 345 3.80 -6.21 3.32
C SER A 345 2.71 -7.07 3.95
N LYS A 346 1.58 -6.45 4.33
CA LYS A 346 0.43 -7.18 4.90
C LYS A 346 -0.31 -7.99 3.84
N ALA A 347 -0.45 -7.47 2.63
CA ALA A 347 -1.14 -8.14 1.54
C ALA A 347 -0.39 -9.40 1.07
N THR A 348 0.94 -9.38 1.07
CA THR A 348 1.75 -10.47 0.52
C THR A 348 2.33 -11.39 1.59
N GLY A 349 2.48 -10.93 2.83
CA GLY A 349 3.28 -11.58 3.88
C GLY A 349 4.79 -11.31 3.77
N TYR A 350 5.23 -10.54 2.76
CA TYR A 350 6.64 -10.20 2.53
C TYR A 350 7.04 -8.95 3.36
N PRO A 351 7.96 -9.04 4.33
CA PRO A 351 8.24 -7.94 5.25
C PRO A 351 9.21 -6.90 4.63
N LEU A 352 8.67 -6.01 3.79
CA LEU A 352 9.46 -5.05 2.98
C LEU A 352 10.45 -4.21 3.81
N ALA A 353 10.01 -3.68 4.96
CA ALA A 353 10.84 -2.87 5.85
C ALA A 353 12.05 -3.63 6.41
N TYR A 354 11.81 -4.87 6.84
CA TYR A 354 12.87 -5.75 7.36
C TYR A 354 13.89 -6.09 6.28
N VAL A 355 13.41 -6.45 5.08
CA VAL A 355 14.27 -6.74 3.94
C VAL A 355 15.07 -5.50 3.56
N ALA A 356 14.43 -4.34 3.40
CA ALA A 356 15.11 -3.08 3.09
C ALA A 356 16.21 -2.72 4.10
N ALA A 357 16.00 -2.98 5.39
CA ALA A 357 17.02 -2.75 6.42
C ALA A 357 18.22 -3.70 6.29
N LYS A 358 18.01 -4.98 5.94
CA LYS A 358 19.11 -5.92 5.63
C LYS A 358 19.85 -5.51 4.35
N LEU A 359 19.14 -5.09 3.31
CA LEU A 359 19.74 -4.59 2.06
C LEU A 359 20.60 -3.34 2.31
N ALA A 360 20.16 -2.45 3.19
CA ALA A 360 20.91 -1.26 3.59
C ALA A 360 22.26 -1.60 4.28
N LEU A 361 22.43 -2.83 4.78
CA LEU A 361 23.68 -3.36 5.32
C LEU A 361 24.53 -4.13 4.30
N GLY A 362 24.10 -4.16 3.04
CA GLY A 362 24.78 -4.88 1.95
C GLY A 362 24.56 -6.39 1.97
N VAL A 363 23.50 -6.88 2.61
CA VAL A 363 23.08 -8.29 2.51
C VAL A 363 22.33 -8.46 1.17
N PRO A 364 22.68 -9.45 0.31
CA PRO A 364 21.97 -9.70 -0.94
C PRO A 364 20.61 -10.37 -0.71
N LEU A 365 19.64 -10.15 -1.59
CA LEU A 365 18.30 -10.75 -1.53
C LEU A 365 18.34 -12.29 -1.38
N PRO A 366 19.17 -13.03 -2.14
CA PRO A 366 19.31 -14.49 -1.97
C PRO A 366 19.81 -14.98 -0.61
N GLU A 367 20.44 -14.13 0.20
CA GLU A 367 20.92 -14.52 1.55
C GLU A 367 19.92 -14.21 2.66
N ILE A 368 18.91 -13.38 2.37
CA ILE A 368 17.82 -13.10 3.32
C ILE A 368 16.81 -14.23 3.23
N LYS A 369 16.52 -14.89 4.36
CA LYS A 369 15.50 -15.95 4.42
C LYS A 369 14.09 -15.37 4.33
N ASN A 370 13.19 -16.07 3.64
CA ASN A 370 11.77 -15.83 3.77
C ASN A 370 11.28 -16.41 5.11
N SER A 371 10.92 -15.55 6.06
CA SER A 371 10.45 -15.95 7.39
C SER A 371 9.10 -16.66 7.37
N VAL A 372 8.30 -16.50 6.31
CA VAL A 372 6.98 -17.15 6.20
C VAL A 372 7.15 -18.63 5.87
N THR A 373 7.97 -18.98 4.87
CA THR A 373 8.20 -20.38 4.45
C THR A 373 9.32 -21.07 5.24
N GLY A 374 10.28 -20.30 5.78
CA GLY A 374 11.45 -20.80 6.52
C GLY A 374 12.52 -21.52 5.68
N VAL A 375 12.19 -21.89 4.44
CA VAL A 375 13.04 -22.71 3.55
C VAL A 375 13.44 -22.00 2.25
N THR A 376 12.76 -20.91 1.89
CA THR A 376 13.08 -20.09 0.70
C THR A 376 13.79 -18.78 1.09
N THR A 377 14.19 -18.00 0.08
CA THR A 377 14.88 -16.70 0.27
C THR A 377 13.92 -15.55 -0.01
N ALA A 378 14.34 -14.32 0.26
CA ALA A 378 13.58 -13.11 -0.06
C ALA A 378 13.69 -12.72 -1.54
N CYS A 379 14.45 -13.46 -2.37
CA CYS A 379 14.68 -13.15 -3.77
C CYS A 379 13.62 -13.75 -4.71
N PHE A 380 12.36 -13.37 -4.53
CA PHE A 380 11.23 -13.84 -5.33
C PHE A 380 10.12 -12.78 -5.37
N GLU A 381 9.19 -12.92 -6.31
CA GLU A 381 7.97 -12.11 -6.36
C GLU A 381 6.81 -12.94 -5.77
N PRO A 382 6.15 -12.48 -4.70
CA PRO A 382 5.01 -13.18 -4.11
C PRO A 382 3.90 -13.53 -5.09
N SER A 383 3.23 -14.64 -4.81
CA SER A 383 1.99 -15.07 -5.50
C SER A 383 0.85 -15.16 -4.49
N LEU A 384 -0.30 -14.58 -4.85
CA LEU A 384 -1.47 -14.48 -3.97
C LEU A 384 -2.61 -15.29 -4.59
N ASP A 385 -3.16 -16.25 -3.84
CA ASP A 385 -4.35 -17.03 -4.21
C ASP A 385 -5.65 -16.47 -3.60
N TYR A 386 -5.59 -15.20 -3.22
CA TYR A 386 -6.66 -14.37 -2.68
C TYR A 386 -6.57 -12.95 -3.23
N CYS A 387 -7.60 -12.16 -2.96
CA CYS A 387 -7.71 -10.74 -3.30
C CYS A 387 -7.71 -9.93 -2.01
N VAL A 388 -6.89 -8.89 -1.98
CA VAL A 388 -6.83 -7.89 -0.92
C VAL A 388 -7.54 -6.63 -1.39
N VAL A 389 -8.35 -6.02 -0.52
CA VAL A 389 -8.99 -4.72 -0.75
C VAL A 389 -8.65 -3.79 0.40
N LYS A 390 -8.06 -2.64 0.08
CA LYS A 390 -7.87 -1.51 1.00
C LYS A 390 -8.93 -0.45 0.77
N ILE A 391 -9.52 0.07 1.84
CA ILE A 391 -10.42 1.23 1.80
C ILE A 391 -9.94 2.27 2.83
N PRO A 392 -9.83 3.56 2.46
CA PRO A 392 -9.50 4.61 3.41
C PRO A 392 -10.61 4.86 4.43
N ARG A 393 -10.24 5.40 5.58
CA ARG A 393 -11.17 5.89 6.62
C ARG A 393 -11.16 7.41 6.63
N TRP A 394 -12.36 7.98 6.66
CA TRP A 394 -12.58 9.42 6.76
C TRP A 394 -13.36 9.79 8.01
N ASP A 395 -13.01 10.94 8.59
CA ASP A 395 -13.75 11.57 9.70
C ASP A 395 -14.21 12.99 9.32
N LEU A 396 -14.51 13.22 8.03
CA LEU A 396 -14.85 14.55 7.49
C LEU A 396 -16.07 15.19 8.15
N HIS A 397 -17.02 14.39 8.64
CA HIS A 397 -18.20 14.86 9.38
C HIS A 397 -17.86 15.62 10.67
N LYS A 398 -16.65 15.45 11.24
CA LYS A 398 -16.17 16.22 12.39
C LYS A 398 -15.80 17.66 12.02
N PHE A 399 -15.69 17.99 10.73
CA PHE A 399 -15.22 19.27 10.23
C PHE A 399 -16.28 19.96 9.34
N SER A 400 -17.17 20.74 9.94
CA SER A 400 -18.30 21.39 9.23
C SER A 400 -17.90 22.36 8.11
N ARG A 401 -16.65 22.85 8.10
CA ARG A 401 -16.13 23.80 7.10
C ARG A 401 -15.21 23.15 6.06
N VAL A 402 -15.04 21.83 6.10
CA VAL A 402 -14.19 21.09 5.16
C VAL A 402 -15.07 20.41 4.12
N SER A 403 -14.68 20.53 2.84
CA SER A 403 -15.37 19.83 1.75
C SER A 403 -15.21 18.31 1.88
N THR A 404 -16.32 17.59 1.69
CA THR A 404 -16.37 16.12 1.65
C THR A 404 -15.88 15.53 0.32
N LYS A 405 -15.63 16.38 -0.70
CA LYS A 405 -15.04 15.94 -1.96
C LYS A 405 -13.62 15.41 -1.73
N ILE A 406 -13.29 14.26 -2.30
CA ILE A 406 -11.95 13.67 -2.29
C ILE A 406 -11.27 13.90 -3.65
N GLY A 407 -9.95 13.80 -3.70
CA GLY A 407 -9.17 14.10 -4.89
C GLY A 407 -7.69 13.85 -4.66
N SER A 408 -6.82 14.62 -5.32
CA SER A 408 -5.37 14.44 -5.26
C SER A 408 -4.71 14.80 -3.92
N SER A 409 -5.44 15.40 -2.97
CA SER A 409 -4.92 15.72 -1.64
C SER A 409 -5.60 14.84 -0.60
N MET A 410 -4.79 14.12 0.18
CA MET A 410 -5.29 13.21 1.22
C MET A 410 -6.04 13.96 2.33
N LYS A 411 -7.13 13.34 2.77
CA LYS A 411 -7.99 13.74 3.91
C LYS A 411 -8.38 12.56 4.80
N SER A 412 -8.15 11.33 4.34
CA SER A 412 -8.29 10.10 5.11
C SER A 412 -7.35 10.13 6.33
N VAL A 413 -7.84 9.56 7.43
CA VAL A 413 -7.18 9.56 8.75
C VAL A 413 -6.66 8.18 9.15
N GLY A 414 -6.86 7.18 8.30
CA GLY A 414 -6.43 5.80 8.45
C GLY A 414 -6.93 4.97 7.27
N GLU A 415 -6.68 3.67 7.30
CA GLU A 415 -7.14 2.73 6.28
C GLU A 415 -7.38 1.34 6.86
N VAL A 416 -8.17 0.55 6.14
CA VAL A 416 -8.40 -0.87 6.45
C VAL A 416 -7.91 -1.71 5.31
N MET A 417 -7.60 -2.97 5.62
CA MET A 417 -7.33 -3.98 4.61
C MET A 417 -8.23 -5.19 4.89
N ALA A 418 -8.80 -5.78 3.84
CA ALA A 418 -9.58 -7.00 3.96
C ALA A 418 -9.10 -8.02 2.93
N ILE A 419 -9.22 -9.29 3.29
CA ILE A 419 -8.77 -10.42 2.47
C ILE A 419 -9.96 -11.35 2.21
N GLY A 420 -10.08 -11.81 0.97
CA GLY A 420 -11.07 -12.79 0.54
C GLY A 420 -10.64 -13.45 -0.76
N ARG A 421 -11.18 -14.62 -1.09
CA ARG A 421 -10.82 -15.33 -2.34
C ARG A 421 -11.63 -14.87 -3.56
N LYS A 422 -12.43 -13.83 -3.36
CA LYS A 422 -13.18 -13.09 -4.38
C LYS A 422 -13.12 -11.61 -4.05
N PHE A 423 -13.14 -10.77 -5.09
CA PHE A 423 -13.24 -9.32 -4.90
C PHE A 423 -14.48 -8.95 -4.09
N GLU A 424 -15.64 -9.54 -4.39
CA GLU A 424 -16.89 -9.27 -3.67
C GLU A 424 -16.75 -9.54 -2.16
N GLU A 425 -16.10 -10.64 -1.80
CA GLU A 425 -15.86 -11.04 -0.41
C GLU A 425 -14.96 -10.03 0.33
N ALA A 426 -13.80 -9.73 -0.24
CA ALA A 426 -12.85 -8.78 0.34
C ALA A 426 -13.45 -7.35 0.40
N PHE A 427 -14.14 -6.92 -0.65
CA PHE A 427 -14.74 -5.59 -0.74
C PHE A 427 -15.81 -5.36 0.32
N GLN A 428 -16.71 -6.32 0.55
CA GLN A 428 -17.74 -6.17 1.57
C GLN A 428 -17.17 -6.20 2.99
N LYS A 429 -16.17 -7.03 3.27
CA LYS A 429 -15.43 -7.01 4.54
C LYS A 429 -14.78 -5.64 4.78
N ALA A 430 -14.06 -5.11 3.79
CA ALA A 430 -13.40 -3.81 3.91
C ALA A 430 -14.40 -2.69 4.23
N LEU A 431 -15.59 -2.68 3.59
CA LEU A 431 -16.62 -1.68 3.90
C LEU A 431 -17.08 -1.72 5.36
N ARG A 432 -17.22 -2.92 5.94
CA ARG A 432 -17.57 -3.08 7.37
C ARG A 432 -16.45 -2.66 8.31
N MET A 433 -15.20 -2.94 7.93
CA MET A 433 -14.02 -2.56 8.71
C MET A 433 -13.84 -1.03 8.79
N VAL A 434 -14.24 -0.28 7.76
CA VAL A 434 -14.13 1.19 7.73
C VAL A 434 -15.07 1.86 8.72
N ASP A 435 -16.30 1.37 8.88
CA ASP A 435 -17.30 1.99 9.75
C ASP A 435 -18.22 0.93 10.34
N GLU A 436 -18.25 0.83 11.67
CA GLU A 436 -19.08 -0.12 12.43
C GLU A 436 -20.59 0.00 12.14
N ASN A 437 -21.05 1.14 11.60
CA ASN A 437 -22.44 1.35 11.23
C ASN A 437 -22.76 0.84 9.81
N VAL A 438 -21.76 0.49 9.03
CA VAL A 438 -21.91 -0.03 7.66
C VAL A 438 -21.88 -1.55 7.72
N ALA A 439 -22.94 -2.19 7.22
CA ALA A 439 -23.03 -3.65 7.20
C ALA A 439 -22.40 -4.28 5.94
N GLY A 440 -22.05 -3.48 4.93
CA GLY A 440 -21.40 -3.87 3.67
C GLY A 440 -21.79 -2.93 2.53
N PHE A 441 -21.86 -3.42 1.30
CA PHE A 441 -22.23 -2.61 0.13
C PHE A 441 -23.75 -2.40 0.03
N ASP A 442 -24.26 -1.47 0.85
CA ASP A 442 -25.69 -1.26 1.08
C ASP A 442 -26.27 -0.13 0.20
N PRO A 443 -27.28 -0.41 -0.64
CA PRO A 443 -27.90 0.58 -1.53
C PRO A 443 -28.85 1.57 -0.84
N TYR A 444 -29.14 1.41 0.45
CA TYR A 444 -30.11 2.24 1.18
C TYR A 444 -29.47 3.31 2.07
N LEU A 445 -28.14 3.31 2.22
CA LEU A 445 -27.43 4.29 3.05
C LEU A 445 -27.39 5.70 2.45
N LYS A 446 -27.43 5.80 1.11
CA LYS A 446 -27.44 7.07 0.38
C LYS A 446 -28.44 7.03 -0.78
N PRO A 447 -29.06 8.16 -1.13
CA PRO A 447 -29.84 8.25 -2.36
C PRO A 447 -28.90 8.30 -3.58
N VAL A 448 -29.47 8.03 -4.76
CA VAL A 448 -28.76 8.25 -6.03
C VAL A 448 -28.44 9.74 -6.17
N ASN A 449 -27.19 10.04 -6.50
CA ASN A 449 -26.73 11.39 -6.77
C ASN A 449 -25.68 11.35 -7.89
N ASP A 450 -26.10 11.73 -9.10
CA ASP A 450 -25.24 11.73 -10.29
C ASP A 450 -24.02 12.64 -10.13
N GLU A 451 -24.12 13.72 -9.33
CA GLU A 451 -23.01 14.63 -9.08
C GLU A 451 -21.94 13.98 -8.20
N GLU A 452 -22.32 13.28 -7.12
CA GLU A 452 -21.36 12.57 -6.25
C GLU A 452 -20.70 11.36 -6.94
N LEU A 453 -21.34 10.80 -7.98
CA LEU A 453 -20.70 9.77 -8.82
C LEU A 453 -19.58 10.36 -9.68
N LYS A 454 -19.76 11.59 -10.20
CA LYS A 454 -18.77 12.31 -11.01
C LYS A 454 -17.68 12.98 -10.18
N GLU A 455 -18.09 13.58 -9.07
CA GLU A 455 -17.28 14.34 -8.14
C GLU A 455 -17.16 13.55 -6.83
N PRO A 456 -16.11 12.73 -6.70
CA PRO A 456 -16.03 11.70 -5.67
C PRO A 456 -16.07 12.29 -4.25
N THR A 457 -16.78 11.62 -3.35
CA THR A 457 -16.85 11.91 -1.92
C THR A 457 -16.48 10.67 -1.10
N ASP A 458 -16.30 10.83 0.22
CA ASP A 458 -16.09 9.72 1.16
C ASP A 458 -17.28 8.73 1.22
N LYS A 459 -18.41 9.05 0.58
CA LYS A 459 -19.63 8.22 0.53
C LYS A 459 -19.99 7.74 -0.88
N ARG A 460 -19.14 7.99 -1.88
CA ARG A 460 -19.38 7.65 -3.30
C ARG A 460 -19.83 6.21 -3.52
N MET A 461 -19.23 5.25 -2.81
CA MET A 461 -19.56 3.82 -2.97
C MET A 461 -21.02 3.51 -2.63
N PHE A 462 -21.59 4.17 -1.62
CA PHE A 462 -23.00 3.95 -1.26
C PHE A 462 -23.96 4.63 -2.25
N VAL A 463 -23.55 5.76 -2.84
CA VAL A 463 -24.29 6.37 -3.97
C VAL A 463 -24.26 5.45 -5.19
N LEU A 464 -23.13 4.77 -5.43
CA LEU A 464 -22.97 3.78 -6.50
C LEU A 464 -23.85 2.55 -6.27
N ALA A 465 -23.88 2.03 -5.04
CA ALA A 465 -24.79 0.95 -4.64
C ALA A 465 -26.25 1.31 -4.92
N ALA A 466 -26.68 2.51 -4.52
CA ALA A 466 -28.01 3.02 -4.78
C ALA A 466 -28.31 3.14 -6.28
N ALA A 467 -27.36 3.62 -7.09
CA ALA A 467 -27.52 3.76 -8.53
C ALA A 467 -27.69 2.40 -9.23
N LEU A 468 -26.89 1.41 -8.84
CA LEU A 468 -27.04 0.03 -9.32
C LEU A 468 -28.42 -0.54 -8.95
N LYS A 469 -28.88 -0.31 -7.71
CA LYS A 469 -30.20 -0.74 -7.24
C LYS A 469 -31.34 -0.10 -8.03
N ASN A 470 -31.15 1.14 -8.48
CA ASN A 470 -32.08 1.87 -9.34
C ASN A 470 -31.93 1.52 -10.84
N GLY A 471 -31.17 0.46 -11.18
CA GLY A 471 -31.08 -0.07 -12.53
C GLY A 471 -30.16 0.71 -13.47
N TYR A 472 -29.23 1.53 -12.97
CA TYR A 472 -28.25 2.19 -13.82
C TYR A 472 -27.35 1.14 -14.50
N PRO A 473 -27.13 1.22 -15.83
CA PRO A 473 -26.24 0.31 -16.52
C PRO A 473 -24.78 0.59 -16.17
N VAL A 474 -23.95 -0.46 -16.20
CA VAL A 474 -22.50 -0.38 -15.90
C VAL A 474 -21.79 0.67 -16.75
N ASP A 475 -22.12 0.78 -18.05
CA ASP A 475 -21.52 1.79 -18.93
C ASP A 475 -21.82 3.23 -18.50
N LYS A 476 -23.04 3.50 -18.01
CA LYS A 476 -23.38 4.83 -17.47
C LYS A 476 -22.56 5.14 -16.23
N LEU A 477 -22.39 4.15 -15.34
CA LEU A 477 -21.58 4.31 -14.14
C LEU A 477 -20.09 4.47 -14.46
N TYR A 478 -19.58 3.77 -15.47
CA TYR A 478 -18.22 3.99 -15.97
C TYR A 478 -18.04 5.41 -16.49
N GLU A 479 -19.00 5.97 -17.22
CA GLU A 479 -18.89 7.35 -17.71
C GLU A 479 -18.89 8.38 -16.58
N PHE A 480 -19.65 8.16 -15.51
CA PHE A 480 -19.63 9.05 -14.35
C PHE A 480 -18.38 8.87 -13.52
N THR A 481 -17.96 7.62 -13.30
CA THR A 481 -16.98 7.35 -12.25
C THR A 481 -15.56 7.14 -12.76
N LYS A 482 -15.44 6.66 -13.99
CA LYS A 482 -14.24 6.10 -14.62
C LYS A 482 -13.61 4.92 -13.85
N ILE A 483 -14.33 4.33 -12.90
CA ILE A 483 -14.00 3.05 -12.27
C ILE A 483 -14.12 1.96 -13.34
N ASP A 484 -13.13 1.07 -13.46
CA ASP A 484 -13.13 0.03 -14.48
C ASP A 484 -14.42 -0.83 -14.43
N ARG A 485 -14.94 -1.17 -15.61
CA ARG A 485 -16.19 -1.92 -15.78
C ARG A 485 -16.15 -3.26 -15.05
N TRP A 486 -14.99 -3.87 -14.91
CA TRP A 486 -14.83 -5.11 -14.17
C TRP A 486 -15.27 -4.93 -12.70
N PHE A 487 -14.79 -3.90 -12.01
CA PHE A 487 -15.18 -3.62 -10.62
C PHE A 487 -16.67 -3.27 -10.52
N LEU A 488 -17.17 -2.44 -11.44
CA LEU A 488 -18.59 -2.07 -11.48
C LEU A 488 -19.50 -3.30 -11.71
N GLN A 489 -19.09 -4.25 -12.55
CA GLN A 489 -19.81 -5.49 -12.76
C GLN A 489 -19.82 -6.37 -11.51
N LYS A 490 -18.71 -6.41 -10.77
CA LYS A 490 -18.62 -7.13 -9.48
C LYS A 490 -19.51 -6.49 -8.41
N MET A 491 -19.51 -5.17 -8.31
CA MET A 491 -20.42 -4.41 -7.45
C MET A 491 -21.88 -4.65 -7.84
N LYS A 492 -22.18 -4.71 -9.14
CA LYS A 492 -23.51 -5.07 -9.64
C LYS A 492 -23.93 -6.47 -9.20
N HIS A 493 -23.04 -7.47 -9.24
CA HIS A 493 -23.36 -8.81 -8.75
C HIS A 493 -23.79 -8.80 -7.28
N VAL A 494 -23.10 -8.01 -6.44
CA VAL A 494 -23.48 -7.83 -5.03
C VAL A 494 -24.91 -7.28 -4.93
N ILE A 495 -25.24 -6.21 -5.66
CA ILE A 495 -26.59 -5.61 -5.61
C ILE A 495 -27.67 -6.50 -6.22
N ASP A 496 -27.36 -7.25 -7.28
CA ASP A 496 -28.28 -8.23 -7.87
C ASP A 496 -28.59 -9.33 -6.85
N HIS A 497 -27.56 -9.83 -6.14
CA HIS A 497 -27.74 -10.84 -5.11
C HIS A 497 -28.47 -10.30 -3.88
N PHE A 498 -28.18 -9.05 -3.45
CA PHE A 498 -28.95 -8.36 -2.41
C PHE A 498 -30.43 -8.31 -2.79
N THR A 499 -30.75 -7.91 -4.03
CA THR A 499 -32.12 -7.81 -4.53
C THR A 499 -32.81 -9.17 -4.60
N LEU A 500 -32.09 -10.23 -5.00
CA LEU A 500 -32.60 -11.59 -4.94
C LEU A 500 -32.93 -11.98 -3.49
N MET A 501 -32.05 -11.67 -2.53
CA MET A 501 -32.27 -12.01 -1.12
C MET A 501 -33.52 -11.37 -0.53
N GLU A 502 -33.85 -10.14 -0.93
CA GLU A 502 -35.08 -9.45 -0.51
C GLU A 502 -36.39 -10.12 -0.98
N THR A 503 -36.31 -11.07 -1.92
CA THR A 503 -37.46 -11.87 -2.35
C THR A 503 -37.74 -13.05 -1.42
N PHE A 504 -36.79 -13.41 -0.55
CA PHE A 504 -36.97 -14.43 0.47
C PHE A 504 -37.46 -13.82 1.79
N ASP A 505 -38.13 -14.66 2.59
CA ASP A 505 -38.23 -14.50 4.03
C ASP A 505 -37.24 -15.46 4.73
N GLN A 506 -37.10 -15.35 6.05
CA GLN A 506 -36.19 -16.22 6.82
C GLN A 506 -36.44 -17.71 6.60
N ASN A 507 -37.70 -18.13 6.43
CA ASN A 507 -38.07 -19.55 6.31
C ASN A 507 -37.83 -20.10 4.89
N SER A 508 -37.80 -19.23 3.89
CA SER A 508 -37.55 -19.57 2.48
C SER A 508 -36.09 -19.39 2.05
N LEU A 509 -35.23 -18.84 2.93
CA LEU A 509 -33.81 -18.73 2.69
C LEU A 509 -33.15 -20.12 2.65
N THR A 510 -32.80 -20.57 1.44
CA THR A 510 -32.20 -21.89 1.23
C THR A 510 -30.73 -21.90 1.65
N ARG A 511 -30.21 -23.10 1.96
CA ARG A 511 -28.79 -23.33 2.24
C ARG A 511 -27.88 -22.77 1.15
N ASP A 512 -28.22 -23.00 -0.12
CA ASP A 512 -27.41 -22.57 -1.25
C ASP A 512 -27.42 -21.04 -1.43
N ALA A 513 -28.57 -20.39 -1.23
CA ALA A 513 -28.68 -18.94 -1.26
C ALA A 513 -27.85 -18.31 -0.13
N LEU A 514 -27.96 -18.85 1.08
CA LEU A 514 -27.19 -18.39 2.25
C LEU A 514 -25.69 -18.58 2.03
N LEU A 515 -25.24 -19.77 1.61
CA LEU A 515 -23.83 -20.03 1.32
C LEU A 515 -23.30 -19.09 0.22
N LYS A 516 -24.09 -18.86 -0.84
CA LYS A 516 -23.69 -17.96 -1.93
C LYS A 516 -23.52 -16.52 -1.44
N ALA A 517 -24.42 -16.05 -0.57
CA ALA A 517 -24.30 -14.73 0.06
C ALA A 517 -23.01 -14.64 0.90
N LYS A 518 -22.72 -15.64 1.76
CA LYS A 518 -21.48 -15.66 2.54
C LYS A 518 -20.22 -15.67 1.65
N GLN A 519 -20.23 -16.46 0.57
CA GLN A 519 -19.14 -16.49 -0.42
C GLN A 519 -18.93 -15.17 -1.18
N MET A 520 -19.93 -14.28 -1.19
CA MET A 520 -19.83 -12.93 -1.74
C MET A 520 -19.52 -11.88 -0.65
N GLY A 521 -19.29 -12.30 0.60
CA GLY A 521 -18.91 -11.42 1.72
C GLY A 521 -20.07 -10.76 2.44
N PHE A 522 -21.32 -11.20 2.25
CA PHE A 522 -22.45 -10.65 3.00
C PHE A 522 -22.33 -11.01 4.49
N SER A 523 -22.48 -10.01 5.36
CA SER A 523 -22.60 -10.24 6.80
C SER A 523 -23.96 -10.84 7.14
N ASP A 524 -24.04 -11.54 8.27
CA ASP A 524 -25.29 -12.06 8.84
C ASP A 524 -26.27 -10.90 9.08
N LYS A 525 -25.76 -9.72 9.46
CA LYS A 525 -26.53 -8.47 9.59
C LYS A 525 -27.14 -7.98 8.27
N GLN A 526 -26.39 -8.00 7.16
CA GLN A 526 -26.94 -7.64 5.84
C GLN A 526 -28.01 -8.63 5.37
N ILE A 527 -27.75 -9.92 5.55
CA ILE A 527 -28.69 -10.98 5.17
C ILE A 527 -29.97 -10.84 5.99
N ALA A 528 -29.85 -10.64 7.31
CA ALA A 528 -30.98 -10.41 8.19
C ALA A 528 -31.83 -9.20 7.77
N ALA A 529 -31.19 -8.10 7.38
CA ALA A 529 -31.91 -6.93 6.86
C ALA A 529 -32.68 -7.25 5.56
N ALA A 530 -32.09 -8.01 4.64
CA ALA A 530 -32.73 -8.39 3.38
C ALA A 530 -33.94 -9.32 3.58
N VAL A 531 -33.81 -10.35 4.43
CA VAL A 531 -34.86 -11.36 4.67
C VAL A 531 -35.81 -11.03 5.83
N LYS A 532 -35.71 -9.81 6.37
CA LYS A 532 -36.53 -9.30 7.50
C LYS A 532 -36.43 -10.16 8.76
N SER A 533 -35.21 -10.52 9.13
CA SER A 533 -34.87 -11.30 10.33
C SER A 533 -33.94 -10.51 11.26
N THR A 534 -33.32 -11.20 12.22
CA THR A 534 -32.29 -10.66 13.12
C THR A 534 -30.94 -11.31 12.81
N GLU A 535 -29.85 -10.59 13.08
CA GLU A 535 -28.47 -11.08 12.89
C GLU A 535 -28.25 -12.43 13.58
N LEU A 536 -28.71 -12.57 14.83
CA LEU A 536 -28.58 -13.80 15.61
C LEU A 536 -29.34 -14.98 14.98
N ALA A 537 -30.55 -14.74 14.45
CA ALA A 537 -31.35 -15.79 13.84
C ALA A 537 -30.73 -16.30 12.53
N VAL A 538 -30.17 -15.40 11.71
CA VAL A 538 -29.41 -15.78 10.50
C VAL A 538 -28.15 -16.54 10.88
N ARG A 539 -27.42 -16.11 11.91
CA ARG A 539 -26.25 -16.82 12.41
C ARG A 539 -26.59 -18.25 12.86
N MET A 540 -27.64 -18.43 13.66
CA MET A 540 -28.09 -19.76 14.11
C MET A 540 -28.47 -20.65 12.92
N GLN A 541 -29.25 -20.13 11.96
CA GLN A 541 -29.62 -20.86 10.75
C GLN A 541 -28.38 -21.27 9.93
N ARG A 542 -27.39 -20.37 9.84
CA ARG A 542 -26.12 -20.61 9.16
C ARG A 542 -25.33 -21.75 9.83
N GLU A 543 -25.23 -21.74 11.16
CA GLU A 543 -24.56 -22.78 11.95
C GLU A 543 -25.29 -24.14 11.86
N GLU A 544 -26.62 -24.17 11.97
CA GLU A 544 -27.45 -25.38 11.82
C GLU A 544 -27.30 -26.04 10.44
N LEU A 545 -27.07 -25.24 9.40
CA LEU A 545 -26.84 -25.70 8.03
C LEU A 545 -25.36 -26.05 7.73
N GLY A 546 -24.48 -25.95 8.72
CA GLY A 546 -23.05 -26.22 8.60
C GLY A 546 -22.33 -25.26 7.66
N ILE A 547 -22.75 -23.99 7.62
CA ILE A 547 -22.11 -22.93 6.80
C ILE A 547 -21.21 -22.09 7.71
N THR A 548 -19.96 -22.50 7.89
CA THR A 548 -18.96 -21.76 8.66
C THR A 548 -17.81 -21.32 7.75
N PRO A 549 -17.08 -20.24 8.09
CA PRO A 549 -15.90 -19.87 7.34
C PRO A 549 -14.76 -20.86 7.62
N PHE A 550 -13.80 -20.91 6.70
CA PHE A 550 -12.55 -21.65 6.86
C PHE A 550 -11.39 -20.70 7.10
N VAL A 551 -10.41 -21.16 7.86
CA VAL A 551 -9.17 -20.44 8.18
C VAL A 551 -8.13 -20.75 7.11
N LYS A 552 -7.60 -19.72 6.45
CA LYS A 552 -6.58 -19.82 5.40
C LYS A 552 -5.32 -19.05 5.75
N GLN A 553 -4.18 -19.60 5.35
CA GLN A 553 -2.87 -18.99 5.57
C GLN A 553 -2.48 -18.02 4.44
N ILE A 554 -1.70 -17.01 4.81
CA ILE A 554 -0.95 -16.14 3.91
C ILE A 554 0.49 -16.63 3.89
N ASP A 555 0.90 -17.24 2.78
CA ASP A 555 2.15 -17.99 2.67
C ASP A 555 3.20 -17.36 1.75
N THR A 556 2.88 -16.22 1.12
CA THR A 556 3.67 -15.50 0.09
C THR A 556 3.78 -16.19 -1.27
N VAL A 557 3.40 -17.46 -1.42
CA VAL A 557 3.72 -18.31 -2.59
C VAL A 557 2.55 -19.13 -3.12
N ALA A 558 1.31 -18.80 -2.74
CA ALA A 558 0.09 -19.47 -3.20
C ALA A 558 0.16 -21.01 -3.03
N ALA A 559 0.55 -21.46 -1.84
CA ALA A 559 0.71 -22.85 -1.43
C ALA A 559 1.79 -23.66 -2.19
N GLU A 560 2.70 -23.02 -2.94
CA GLU A 560 3.87 -23.71 -3.52
C GLU A 560 4.75 -24.34 -2.42
N TRP A 561 4.89 -23.63 -1.29
CA TRP A 561 5.59 -24.09 -0.09
C TRP A 561 4.70 -23.90 1.14
N PRO A 562 4.77 -24.80 2.13
CA PRO A 562 4.01 -24.65 3.37
C PRO A 562 4.51 -23.43 4.16
N ALA A 563 3.57 -22.67 4.73
CA ALA A 563 3.88 -21.61 5.68
C ALA A 563 4.21 -22.18 7.05
N THR A 564 5.25 -21.62 7.67
CA THR A 564 5.63 -21.86 9.07
C THR A 564 4.97 -20.87 10.02
N THR A 565 4.42 -19.77 9.49
CA THR A 565 3.72 -18.74 10.25
C THR A 565 2.21 -18.92 10.16
N ASN A 566 1.50 -18.51 11.22
CA ASN A 566 0.05 -18.50 11.24
C ASN A 566 -0.46 -17.08 10.99
N TYR A 567 -0.24 -16.58 9.78
CA TYR A 567 -0.82 -15.34 9.30
C TYR A 567 -2.09 -15.67 8.50
N LEU A 568 -3.26 -15.28 9.00
CA LEU A 568 -4.54 -15.92 8.70
C LEU A 568 -5.61 -14.94 8.25
N TYR A 569 -6.54 -15.45 7.44
CA TYR A 569 -7.82 -14.81 7.13
C TYR A 569 -8.94 -15.86 7.05
N LEU A 570 -10.18 -15.43 7.18
CA LEU A 570 -11.36 -16.28 7.05
C LEU A 570 -11.95 -16.22 5.64
N THR A 571 -12.47 -17.33 5.13
CA THR A 571 -13.21 -17.32 3.85
C THR A 571 -14.25 -18.41 3.76
N TYR A 572 -15.36 -18.11 3.07
CA TYR A 572 -16.37 -19.10 2.71
C TYR A 572 -16.09 -19.78 1.34
N ASN A 573 -15.02 -19.37 0.66
CA ASN A 573 -14.59 -19.88 -0.64
C ASN A 573 -13.49 -20.95 -0.50
N ALA A 574 -13.71 -21.89 0.43
CA ALA A 574 -12.79 -22.97 0.76
C ALA A 574 -13.56 -24.22 1.18
N SER A 575 -12.83 -25.33 1.34
CA SER A 575 -13.37 -26.63 1.74
C SER A 575 -12.72 -27.23 3.01
N SER A 576 -11.67 -26.59 3.54
CA SER A 576 -10.95 -27.04 4.73
C SER A 576 -10.16 -25.87 5.34
N HIS A 577 -9.79 -26.00 6.61
CA HIS A 577 -8.81 -25.12 7.26
C HIS A 577 -7.39 -25.47 6.80
N ASP A 578 -6.48 -24.52 6.89
CA ASP A 578 -5.03 -24.76 6.68
C ASP A 578 -4.30 -25.09 8.01
N LEU A 579 -5.01 -25.04 9.14
CA LEU A 579 -4.48 -25.26 10.47
C LEU A 579 -5.33 -26.26 11.26
N ASP A 580 -4.68 -26.85 12.26
CA ASP A 580 -5.33 -27.57 13.36
C ASP A 580 -5.55 -26.63 14.57
N PHE A 581 -6.49 -26.96 15.45
CA PHE A 581 -6.96 -26.10 16.56
C PHE A 581 -6.77 -26.76 17.94
N ASP A 582 -5.67 -27.50 18.09
CA ASP A 582 -5.42 -28.35 19.27
C ASP A 582 -4.72 -27.62 20.43
N GLU A 583 -4.42 -26.32 20.28
CA GLU A 583 -3.59 -25.56 21.21
C GLU A 583 -4.39 -24.46 21.91
N GLU A 584 -4.15 -24.31 23.22
CA GLU A 584 -4.76 -23.24 24.01
C GLU A 584 -4.10 -21.89 23.74
N HIS A 585 -4.93 -20.89 23.42
CA HIS A 585 -4.51 -19.51 23.17
C HIS A 585 -5.31 -18.51 24.00
N THR A 586 -4.77 -17.31 24.18
CA THR A 586 -5.47 -16.13 24.68
C THR A 586 -5.68 -15.14 23.55
N MET A 587 -6.90 -14.63 23.39
CA MET A 587 -7.25 -13.72 22.31
C MET A 587 -7.04 -12.25 22.72
N VAL A 588 -6.38 -11.49 21.85
CA VAL A 588 -6.21 -10.03 21.96
C VAL A 588 -6.88 -9.38 20.76
N ILE A 589 -7.85 -8.51 21.03
CA ILE A 589 -8.57 -7.76 20.00
C ILE A 589 -7.86 -6.42 19.81
N GLY A 590 -7.50 -6.11 18.57
CA GLY A 590 -6.82 -4.88 18.21
C GLY A 590 -7.72 -3.64 18.23
N SER A 591 -7.16 -2.50 17.83
CA SER A 591 -7.86 -1.22 17.80
C SER A 591 -8.75 -1.02 16.57
N GLY A 592 -8.59 -1.87 15.54
CA GLY A 592 -9.15 -1.62 14.22
C GLY A 592 -8.53 -0.38 13.56
N VAL A 593 -9.31 0.24 12.68
CA VAL A 593 -8.87 1.40 11.88
C VAL A 593 -8.59 2.64 12.73
N TYR A 594 -7.50 3.34 12.42
CA TYR A 594 -7.25 4.65 12.99
C TYR A 594 -8.30 5.66 12.58
N ARG A 595 -8.71 6.47 13.55
CA ARG A 595 -9.69 7.56 13.41
C ARG A 595 -9.39 8.65 14.43
N ILE A 596 -9.98 9.83 14.29
CA ILE A 596 -9.73 10.91 15.25
C ILE A 596 -10.28 10.50 16.63
N GLY A 597 -9.38 10.38 17.60
CA GLY A 597 -9.68 9.89 18.96
C GLY A 597 -9.33 8.42 19.21
N SER A 598 -8.89 7.68 18.18
CA SER A 598 -8.36 6.31 18.30
C SER A 598 -7.23 6.10 17.31
N SER A 599 -5.99 6.21 17.77
CA SER A 599 -4.79 6.12 16.94
C SER A 599 -3.80 5.06 17.49
N VAL A 600 -2.52 5.22 17.17
CA VAL A 600 -1.44 4.26 17.44
C VAL A 600 -1.28 3.91 18.92
N GLU A 601 -1.73 4.75 19.84
CA GLU A 601 -1.73 4.46 21.27
C GLU A 601 -2.49 3.18 21.64
N PHE A 602 -3.57 2.84 20.92
CA PHE A 602 -4.31 1.60 21.15
C PHE A 602 -3.60 0.39 20.56
N ASP A 603 -2.89 0.56 19.44
CA ASP A 603 -2.00 -0.46 18.90
C ASP A 603 -0.85 -0.76 19.87
N TRP A 604 -0.27 0.29 20.45
CA TRP A 604 0.76 0.17 21.48
C TRP A 604 0.30 -0.63 22.69
N CYS A 605 -0.93 -0.38 23.17
CA CYS A 605 -1.53 -1.17 24.24
C CYS A 605 -1.69 -2.65 23.85
N ALA A 606 -2.19 -2.93 22.65
CA ALA A 606 -2.41 -4.29 22.18
C ALA A 606 -1.09 -5.06 22.00
N VAL A 607 -0.07 -4.43 21.40
CA VAL A 607 1.29 -5.01 21.28
C VAL A 607 1.94 -5.19 22.65
N GLY A 608 1.74 -4.25 23.57
CA GLY A 608 2.18 -4.40 24.96
C GLY A 608 1.58 -5.62 25.65
N CYS A 609 0.27 -5.84 25.45
CA CYS A 609 -0.44 -7.02 25.95
C CYS A 609 0.12 -8.32 25.35
N LEU A 610 0.26 -8.39 24.02
CA LEU A 610 0.84 -9.55 23.33
C LEU A 610 2.23 -9.92 23.87
N ARG A 611 3.11 -8.91 24.04
CA ARG A 611 4.47 -9.12 24.56
C ARG A 611 4.46 -9.65 25.99
N GLU A 612 3.56 -9.14 26.83
CA GLU A 612 3.45 -9.58 28.21
C GLU A 612 2.86 -11.00 28.32
N LEU A 613 1.84 -11.33 27.53
CA LEU A 613 1.31 -12.70 27.44
C LEU A 613 2.38 -13.68 26.98
N ARG A 614 3.16 -13.33 25.95
CA ARG A 614 4.31 -14.11 25.49
C ARG A 614 5.36 -14.29 26.59
N ARG A 615 5.65 -13.24 27.37
CA ARG A 615 6.57 -13.29 28.53
C ARG A 615 6.08 -14.25 29.62
N LEU A 616 4.76 -14.36 29.77
CA LEU A 616 4.09 -15.29 30.69
C LEU A 616 3.91 -16.69 30.08
N ASN A 617 4.46 -16.96 28.89
CA ASN A 617 4.34 -18.21 28.14
C ASN A 617 2.90 -18.58 27.73
N HIS A 618 2.02 -17.58 27.57
CA HIS A 618 0.72 -17.78 26.93
C HIS A 618 0.86 -17.63 25.42
N LYS A 619 0.29 -18.58 24.67
CA LYS A 619 0.12 -18.43 23.22
C LYS A 619 -0.99 -17.44 22.94
N THR A 620 -0.85 -16.69 21.86
CA THR A 620 -1.66 -15.50 21.59
C THR A 620 -2.32 -15.55 20.22
N ILE A 621 -3.59 -15.17 20.17
CA ILE A 621 -4.32 -14.86 18.95
C ILE A 621 -4.50 -13.35 18.88
N MET A 622 -4.04 -12.70 17.80
CA MET A 622 -4.36 -11.31 17.51
C MET A 622 -5.46 -11.25 16.45
N VAL A 623 -6.49 -10.43 16.68
CA VAL A 623 -7.51 -10.10 15.66
C VAL A 623 -7.48 -8.60 15.41
N ASN A 624 -7.02 -8.18 14.23
CA ASN A 624 -7.00 -6.79 13.82
C ASN A 624 -6.95 -6.67 12.28
N TYR A 625 -7.31 -5.51 11.74
CA TYR A 625 -7.42 -5.31 10.28
C TYR A 625 -6.78 -4.01 9.77
N ASN A 626 -6.00 -3.33 10.60
CA ASN A 626 -5.31 -2.10 10.20
C ASN A 626 -3.91 -2.43 9.64
N PRO A 627 -3.64 -2.17 8.35
CA PRO A 627 -2.38 -2.57 7.71
C PRO A 627 -1.18 -1.73 8.16
N GLU A 628 -1.41 -0.58 8.79
CA GLU A 628 -0.36 0.33 9.27
C GLU A 628 0.25 -0.09 10.62
N THR A 629 -0.31 -1.11 11.27
CA THR A 629 -0.02 -1.42 12.68
C THR A 629 1.07 -2.44 12.90
N VAL A 630 1.70 -2.39 14.08
CA VAL A 630 2.62 -3.45 14.54
C VAL A 630 1.83 -4.66 15.04
N SER A 631 0.61 -4.49 15.57
CA SER A 631 -0.22 -5.65 15.97
C SER A 631 -0.54 -6.60 14.81
N THR A 632 -0.70 -6.07 13.59
CA THR A 632 -0.91 -6.91 12.40
C THR A 632 0.40 -7.38 11.76
N ASP A 633 1.50 -7.38 12.50
CA ASP A 633 2.70 -8.09 12.14
C ASP A 633 2.63 -9.54 12.64
N TYR A 634 2.83 -10.50 11.74
CA TYR A 634 2.65 -11.91 12.05
C TYR A 634 3.68 -12.44 13.07
N ASP A 635 4.76 -11.69 13.33
CA ASP A 635 5.76 -12.03 14.34
C ASP A 635 5.36 -11.59 15.77
N MET A 636 4.32 -10.77 15.93
CA MET A 636 3.88 -10.25 17.22
C MET A 636 2.96 -11.20 17.99
N SER A 637 2.32 -12.16 17.32
CA SER A 637 1.42 -13.16 17.92
C SER A 637 1.70 -14.57 17.39
N ASP A 638 1.17 -15.60 18.04
CA ASP A 638 1.30 -16.99 17.59
C ASP A 638 0.33 -17.31 16.44
N ARG A 639 -0.82 -16.64 16.43
CA ARG A 639 -1.80 -16.62 15.34
C ARG A 639 -2.28 -15.19 15.12
N LEU A 640 -2.13 -14.69 13.90
CA LEU A 640 -2.65 -13.39 13.50
C LEU A 640 -3.82 -13.58 12.54
N TYR A 641 -5.02 -13.21 12.95
CA TYR A 641 -6.19 -13.09 12.08
C TYR A 641 -6.30 -11.65 11.57
N PHE A 642 -6.04 -11.46 10.27
CA PHE A 642 -6.29 -10.21 9.58
C PHE A 642 -7.78 -10.10 9.21
N GLU A 643 -8.62 -9.89 10.23
CA GLU A 643 -10.06 -10.03 10.13
C GLU A 643 -10.84 -8.91 10.81
N GLU A 644 -12.11 -8.80 10.43
CA GLU A 644 -13.06 -7.82 10.93
C GLU A 644 -13.28 -7.98 12.43
N ILE A 645 -13.29 -6.85 13.16
CA ILE A 645 -13.64 -6.84 14.60
C ILE A 645 -15.14 -6.57 14.73
N SER A 646 -15.95 -7.56 14.36
CA SER A 646 -17.40 -7.56 14.57
C SER A 646 -17.83 -8.77 15.39
N PHE A 647 -19.03 -8.71 15.97
CA PHE A 647 -19.57 -9.82 16.76
C PHE A 647 -19.58 -11.14 15.96
N GLU A 648 -20.02 -11.08 14.71
CA GLU A 648 -20.07 -12.24 13.81
C GLU A 648 -18.70 -12.90 13.63
N VAL A 649 -17.71 -12.12 13.23
CA VAL A 649 -16.39 -12.64 12.85
C VAL A 649 -15.56 -13.01 14.07
N VAL A 650 -15.60 -12.20 15.13
CA VAL A 650 -14.91 -12.51 16.39
C VAL A 650 -15.47 -13.79 17.00
N MET A 651 -16.79 -14.02 16.99
CA MET A 651 -17.34 -15.29 17.48
C MET A 651 -17.07 -16.46 16.54
N ASP A 652 -17.00 -16.26 15.22
CA ASP A 652 -16.55 -17.31 14.31
C ASP A 652 -15.12 -17.77 14.66
N ILE A 653 -14.19 -16.84 14.90
CA ILE A 653 -12.82 -17.17 15.34
C ILE A 653 -12.84 -17.81 16.72
N TYR A 654 -13.56 -17.23 17.68
CA TYR A 654 -13.65 -17.73 19.05
C TYR A 654 -14.17 -19.17 19.11
N ASN A 655 -15.19 -19.50 18.33
CA ASN A 655 -15.76 -20.85 18.30
C ASN A 655 -14.84 -21.87 17.62
N ILE A 656 -14.04 -21.45 16.63
CA ILE A 656 -13.06 -22.30 15.95
C ILE A 656 -11.84 -22.56 16.84
N GLU A 657 -11.31 -21.50 17.45
CA GLU A 657 -10.07 -21.53 18.26
C GLU A 657 -10.29 -22.00 19.70
N ASN A 658 -11.50 -21.83 20.24
CA ASN A 658 -11.85 -22.11 21.63
C ASN A 658 -10.80 -21.58 22.63
N PRO A 659 -10.51 -20.26 22.62
CA PRO A 659 -9.45 -19.70 23.43
C PRO A 659 -9.80 -19.74 24.93
N VAL A 660 -8.76 -19.68 25.77
CA VAL A 660 -8.90 -19.68 27.24
C VAL A 660 -9.59 -18.41 27.75
N GLY A 661 -9.43 -17.29 27.04
CA GLY A 661 -9.97 -15.98 27.41
C GLY A 661 -9.69 -14.90 26.40
#